data_AF-A0A962BCQ7-F1
#
_entry.id   AF-A0A962BCQ7-F1
#
_cell.length_a   1.000
_cell.length_b   1.000
_cell.length_c   1.000
_cell.angle_alpha   90.00
_cell.angle_beta   90.00
_cell.angle_gamma   90.00
#
_symmetry.space_group_name_H-M   'P 1'
#
loop_
_entity.id
_entity.type
_entity.pdbx_description
1 polymer ?
#
loop_
_entity_poly.entity_id
_entity_poly.type
_entity_poly.pdbx_seq_one_letter_code
_entity_poly.pdbx_strand_id
1 'polypeptide(L)'
;MTSHIKMPDVTPVVRYVADGSQTVYQYPFPIFASEDLAVSFDGAPQYAGFTVADAGMTEGGSVTFATAPASGVIVMLERRMPIERLTDFIEGGDFSAQAINTELDFLTAAAQQIARDQSAMIRYPDNENPGTVALPPIAQRANKVLGFDGSGNPIAVSTEGTMAAPDFTASGTGALTRTSYDKFSDLASVKDFGAVGDGLTDDTLAIQQALAAHAAVFVPAGTYLITGTMTLGGGQSLFGAGQSSVIRCQANSFNAIELPNKQAFLSNLRIEGGDVAVKLYGRDAECTQNAVTDLVIAGANTGIMLDGYTDGAKPCYWNNFARILIEQPLTNGVHLTKSGAGDTPNANKFHVVRVYSKGAATSHAGFYVEHGSFNNAFVDCEANVNGASAQGCFIIGAGSNKTLLLNPYAESTNLVPNVKLEAGSVETAIYNLLSASNGAAIWDLSGGEYTAYNAGYPYKNRMQRSTVTDLTATLQRYDTEYIDSAGTVSLDLSHSVHLVSSFGGALTVALPGAASASGVEMTVKKIDTSSNLVTVTEDSGAGPDGRSFFLGGENDYVTMISNGAEWFVTSSNRMAGNTRYADTSGTYQIDMAVDVYLISSFGGAVTAQLPPANAAEAAGRMVTIKKTDSSANAVTVTEQGGSGPDGFGQPLADQYDAITVVSDGGQWWIVGRLG
;
A
#
# COMPACT_ATOMS: atom_id res chain seq x y z
N MET A 1 70.00 -75.92 -34.50
CA MET A 1 69.30 -74.63 -34.66
C MET A 1 70.00 -73.65 -33.73
N THR A 2 70.75 -72.70 -34.28
CA THR A 2 71.33 -71.61 -33.51
C THR A 2 70.18 -70.75 -32.97
N SER A 3 70.17 -70.48 -31.67
CA SER A 3 69.19 -69.60 -31.04
C SER A 3 69.38 -68.19 -31.60
N HIS A 4 68.37 -67.65 -32.28
CA HIS A 4 68.28 -66.23 -32.59
C HIS A 4 67.41 -65.55 -31.54
N ILE A 5 67.60 -64.25 -31.35
CA ILE A 5 66.72 -63.41 -30.54
C ILE A 5 65.30 -63.52 -31.11
N LYS A 6 64.26 -63.47 -30.27
CA LYS A 6 62.87 -63.40 -30.73
C LYS A 6 62.25 -62.12 -30.20
N MET A 7 61.29 -61.57 -30.94
CA MET A 7 60.52 -60.41 -30.51
C MET A 7 59.15 -60.85 -29.93
N PRO A 8 59.01 -61.00 -28.60
CA PRO A 8 57.71 -61.27 -28.00
C PRO A 8 56.82 -60.03 -28.02
N ASP A 9 55.51 -60.23 -27.91
CA ASP A 9 54.52 -59.14 -27.80
C ASP A 9 54.57 -58.51 -26.40
N VAL A 10 55.60 -57.70 -26.17
CA VAL A 10 55.83 -56.96 -24.93
C VAL A 10 56.05 -55.49 -25.24
N THR A 11 55.56 -54.62 -24.35
CA THR A 11 55.86 -53.19 -24.46
C THR A 11 57.30 -52.96 -24.01
N PRO A 12 58.20 -52.41 -24.84
CA PRO A 12 59.62 -52.34 -24.52
C PRO A 12 59.95 -51.14 -23.62
N VAL A 13 59.28 -51.06 -22.48
CA VAL A 13 59.51 -50.08 -21.41
C VAL A 13 59.17 -50.68 -20.05
N VAL A 14 59.96 -50.34 -19.05
CA VAL A 14 59.66 -50.65 -17.65
C VAL A 14 60.02 -49.45 -16.78
N ARG A 15 59.30 -49.30 -15.67
CA ARG A 15 59.52 -48.24 -14.68
C ARG A 15 59.64 -48.85 -13.30
N TYR A 16 60.63 -48.39 -12.56
CA TYR A 16 60.86 -48.76 -11.18
C TYR A 16 60.88 -47.50 -10.32
N VAL A 17 60.41 -47.62 -9.07
CA VAL A 17 60.66 -46.62 -8.04
C VAL A 17 61.90 -47.07 -7.28
N ALA A 18 62.97 -46.28 -7.34
CA ALA A 18 64.19 -46.60 -6.64
C ALA A 18 64.01 -46.51 -5.12
N ASP A 19 64.65 -47.40 -4.37
CA ASP A 19 64.62 -47.46 -2.90
C ASP A 19 65.82 -46.75 -2.24
N GLY A 20 66.73 -46.17 -3.03
CA GLY A 20 67.95 -45.53 -2.54
C GLY A 20 69.13 -46.48 -2.32
N SER A 21 68.97 -47.79 -2.56
CA SER A 21 69.98 -48.83 -2.29
C SER A 21 70.18 -49.84 -3.43
N GLN A 22 69.13 -50.14 -4.20
CA GLN A 22 69.15 -51.05 -5.33
C GLN A 22 69.93 -50.45 -6.50
N THR A 23 70.92 -51.19 -7.00
CA THR A 23 71.75 -50.82 -8.16
C THR A 23 71.40 -51.57 -9.43
N VAL A 24 70.72 -52.72 -9.35
CA VAL A 24 70.41 -53.58 -10.51
C VAL A 24 68.91 -53.58 -10.81
N TYR A 25 68.55 -53.23 -12.05
CA TYR A 25 67.17 -53.17 -12.53
C TYR A 25 67.03 -53.98 -13.81
N GLN A 26 65.98 -54.81 -13.92
CA GLN A 26 65.76 -55.67 -15.08
C GLN A 26 65.02 -54.92 -16.19
N TYR A 27 65.32 -55.20 -17.45
CA TYR A 27 64.49 -54.79 -18.58
C TYR A 27 63.90 -56.07 -19.22
N PRO A 28 62.58 -56.33 -19.09
CA PRO A 28 61.97 -57.61 -19.49
C PRO A 28 61.56 -57.62 -20.98
N PHE A 29 62.44 -57.13 -21.85
CA PHE A 29 62.19 -57.03 -23.29
C PHE A 29 63.51 -57.10 -24.07
N PRO A 30 63.52 -57.63 -25.31
CA PRO A 30 64.75 -57.79 -26.06
C PRO A 30 65.27 -56.45 -26.61
N ILE A 31 66.60 -56.30 -26.62
CA ILE A 31 67.39 -55.25 -27.30
C ILE A 31 68.47 -55.91 -28.16
N PHE A 32 68.90 -55.29 -29.27
CA PHE A 32 69.90 -55.89 -30.18
C PHE A 32 71.32 -55.54 -29.76
N ALA A 33 71.52 -54.31 -29.30
CA ALA A 33 72.78 -53.82 -28.76
C ALA A 33 72.54 -53.05 -27.44
N SER A 34 73.59 -52.85 -26.65
CA SER A 34 73.51 -52.08 -25.39
C SER A 34 73.03 -50.64 -25.62
N GLU A 35 73.35 -50.08 -26.78
CA GLU A 35 73.02 -48.72 -27.19
C GLU A 35 71.53 -48.55 -27.51
N ASP A 36 70.80 -49.65 -27.75
CA ASP A 36 69.36 -49.62 -28.02
C ASP A 36 68.53 -49.44 -26.74
N LEU A 37 69.16 -49.32 -25.57
CA LEU A 37 68.46 -49.12 -24.29
C LEU A 37 68.67 -47.68 -23.79
N ALA A 38 67.61 -46.88 -23.78
CA ALA A 38 67.62 -45.57 -23.15
C ALA A 38 67.22 -45.67 -21.67
N VAL A 39 67.95 -44.94 -20.83
CA VAL A 39 67.76 -44.89 -19.38
C VAL A 39 67.43 -43.46 -18.99
N SER A 40 66.45 -43.26 -18.11
CA SER A 40 66.14 -41.94 -17.57
C SER A 40 65.70 -41.97 -16.11
N PHE A 41 65.95 -40.86 -15.41
CA PHE A 41 65.51 -40.59 -14.04
C PHE A 41 64.50 -39.46 -14.05
N ASP A 42 63.27 -39.72 -13.62
CA ASP A 42 62.17 -38.74 -13.63
C ASP A 42 61.98 -38.04 -15.01
N GLY A 43 62.28 -38.78 -16.09
CA GLY A 43 62.23 -38.29 -17.46
C GLY A 43 63.52 -37.61 -17.98
N ALA A 44 64.54 -37.40 -17.13
CA ALA A 44 65.84 -36.88 -17.53
C ALA A 44 66.76 -38.01 -18.05
N PRO A 45 67.23 -37.96 -19.32
CA PRO A 45 68.10 -38.99 -19.89
C PRO A 45 69.41 -39.15 -19.12
N GLN A 46 69.84 -40.41 -18.95
CA GLN A 46 71.14 -40.78 -18.40
C GLN A 46 72.01 -41.34 -19.53
N TYR A 47 73.19 -40.76 -19.72
CA TYR A 47 74.13 -41.16 -20.80
C TYR A 47 75.36 -41.92 -20.29
N ALA A 48 75.56 -41.98 -18.96
CA ALA A 48 76.68 -42.67 -18.32
C ALA A 48 76.31 -43.08 -16.88
N GLY A 49 77.20 -43.79 -16.18
CA GLY A 49 76.99 -44.20 -14.80
C GLY A 49 76.22 -45.51 -14.61
N PHE A 50 76.02 -46.26 -15.70
CA PHE A 50 75.42 -47.58 -15.70
C PHE A 50 76.06 -48.48 -16.76
N THR A 51 75.88 -49.79 -16.60
CA THR A 51 76.21 -50.81 -17.61
C THR A 51 74.96 -51.58 -18.00
N VAL A 52 74.84 -51.94 -19.27
CA VAL A 52 73.75 -52.77 -19.81
C VAL A 52 74.29 -54.17 -20.06
N ALA A 53 73.64 -55.19 -19.51
CA ALA A 53 73.98 -56.59 -19.68
C ALA A 53 72.90 -57.32 -20.49
N ASP A 54 73.28 -58.44 -21.10
CA ASP A 54 72.39 -59.40 -21.79
C ASP A 54 71.67 -58.85 -23.03
N ALA A 55 72.27 -57.87 -23.72
CA ALA A 55 71.84 -57.49 -25.06
C ALA A 55 71.90 -58.71 -26.01
N GLY A 56 70.91 -58.87 -26.89
CA GLY A 56 70.77 -60.05 -27.74
C GLY A 56 69.89 -61.17 -27.16
N MET A 57 69.42 -61.06 -25.91
CA MET A 57 68.57 -62.07 -25.26
C MET A 57 67.07 -61.77 -25.44
N THR A 58 66.27 -62.83 -25.66
CA THR A 58 64.80 -62.71 -25.89
C THR A 58 64.06 -62.23 -24.65
N GLU A 59 64.44 -62.72 -23.48
CA GLU A 59 63.80 -62.38 -22.19
C GLU A 59 64.23 -61.00 -21.66
N GLY A 60 65.12 -60.30 -22.38
CA GLY A 60 65.77 -59.07 -21.93
C GLY A 60 66.93 -59.33 -20.98
N GLY A 61 67.26 -58.33 -20.16
CA GLY A 61 68.49 -58.30 -19.39
C GLY A 61 68.44 -57.34 -18.21
N SER A 62 69.59 -56.81 -17.82
CA SER A 62 69.68 -55.88 -16.69
C SER A 62 70.52 -54.63 -16.95
N VAL A 63 70.18 -53.56 -16.23
CA VAL A 63 70.97 -52.34 -16.08
C VAL A 63 71.53 -52.29 -14.67
N THR A 64 72.84 -52.14 -14.54
CA THR A 64 73.52 -51.97 -13.26
C THR A 64 74.07 -50.55 -13.14
N PHE A 65 73.56 -49.77 -12.20
CA PHE A 65 74.05 -48.42 -11.91
C PHE A 65 75.29 -48.46 -11.00
N ALA A 66 76.27 -47.60 -11.30
CA ALA A 66 77.48 -47.44 -10.49
C ALA A 66 77.19 -46.89 -9.07
N THR A 67 76.12 -46.10 -8.97
CA THR A 67 75.57 -45.57 -7.71
C THR A 67 74.06 -45.83 -7.69
N ALA A 68 73.53 -46.31 -6.57
CA ALA A 68 72.09 -46.54 -6.44
C ALA A 68 71.30 -45.24 -6.70
N PRO A 69 70.27 -45.24 -7.57
CA PRO A 69 69.41 -44.08 -7.75
C PRO A 69 68.74 -43.72 -6.41
N ALA A 70 68.58 -42.42 -6.14
CA ALA A 70 68.04 -41.95 -4.86
C ALA A 70 66.59 -42.45 -4.65
N SER A 71 66.21 -42.65 -3.38
CA SER A 71 64.87 -43.13 -3.03
C SER A 71 63.78 -42.21 -3.61
N GLY A 72 62.80 -42.80 -4.29
CA GLY A 72 61.68 -42.10 -4.91
C GLY A 72 61.89 -41.67 -6.37
N VAL A 73 63.12 -41.76 -6.90
CA VAL A 73 63.39 -41.51 -8.33
C VAL A 73 62.71 -42.59 -9.17
N ILE A 74 62.02 -42.18 -10.23
CA ILE A 74 61.48 -43.10 -11.23
C ILE A 74 62.58 -43.45 -12.23
N VAL A 75 63.08 -44.68 -12.15
CA VAL A 75 64.01 -45.26 -13.13
C VAL A 75 63.20 -45.82 -14.28
N MET A 76 63.33 -45.23 -15.47
CA MET A 76 62.70 -45.73 -16.68
C MET A 76 63.76 -46.33 -17.62
N LEU A 77 63.54 -47.59 -18.01
CA LEU A 77 64.33 -48.29 -19.02
C LEU A 77 63.45 -48.50 -20.25
N GLU A 78 63.90 -48.12 -21.43
CA GLU A 78 63.14 -48.30 -22.66
C GLU A 78 64.02 -48.69 -23.85
N ARG A 79 63.49 -49.50 -24.76
CA ARG A 79 64.14 -49.71 -26.06
C ARG A 79 63.97 -48.47 -26.92
N ARG A 80 65.09 -47.96 -27.42
CA ARG A 80 65.24 -46.85 -28.36
C ARG A 80 66.28 -47.21 -29.41
N MET A 81 65.85 -47.99 -30.39
CA MET A 81 66.69 -48.36 -31.54
C MET A 81 66.60 -47.32 -32.66
N PRO A 82 67.70 -47.04 -33.38
CA PRO A 82 67.65 -46.37 -34.68
C PRO A 82 66.78 -47.18 -35.64
N ILE A 83 65.85 -46.53 -36.34
CA ILE A 83 65.02 -47.20 -37.35
C ILE A 83 65.70 -47.04 -38.71
N GLU A 84 66.66 -47.92 -38.97
CA GLU A 84 67.41 -48.00 -40.23
C GLU A 84 67.60 -49.46 -40.65
N ARG A 85 67.72 -49.70 -41.96
CA ARG A 85 68.06 -51.02 -42.48
C ARG A 85 69.57 -51.08 -42.73
N LEU A 86 70.24 -52.01 -42.05
CA LEU A 86 71.70 -52.19 -42.15
C LEU A 86 72.10 -53.41 -42.99
N THR A 87 71.20 -54.36 -43.21
CA THR A 87 71.47 -55.59 -43.96
C THR A 87 71.20 -55.41 -45.46
N ASP A 88 72.20 -55.71 -46.30
CA ASP A 88 72.05 -55.77 -47.76
C ASP A 88 72.27 -57.20 -48.30
N PHE A 89 71.32 -57.67 -49.11
CA PHE A 89 71.37 -59.01 -49.69
C PHE A 89 71.79 -58.90 -51.16
N ILE A 90 72.98 -59.41 -51.48
CA ILE A 90 73.51 -59.40 -52.85
C ILE A 90 72.82 -60.46 -53.72
N GLU A 91 72.51 -60.10 -54.96
CA GLU A 91 71.91 -61.01 -55.93
C GLU A 91 72.87 -62.17 -56.26
N GLY A 92 72.40 -63.41 -56.08
CA GLY A 92 73.20 -64.62 -56.30
C GLY A 92 74.14 -65.02 -55.16
N GLY A 93 74.14 -64.31 -54.02
CA GLY A 93 74.90 -64.68 -52.82
C GLY A 93 74.19 -65.64 -51.87
N ASP A 94 74.89 -66.10 -50.84
CA ASP A 94 74.35 -67.00 -49.82
C ASP A 94 73.23 -66.33 -49.01
N PHE A 95 72.07 -66.99 -48.95
CA PHE A 95 70.92 -66.51 -48.19
C PHE A 95 70.94 -67.09 -46.77
N SER A 96 71.56 -66.36 -45.83
CA SER A 96 71.67 -66.80 -44.43
C SER A 96 70.33 -66.69 -43.70
N ALA A 97 69.80 -67.83 -43.26
CA ALA A 97 68.62 -67.90 -42.38
C ALA A 97 68.80 -67.05 -41.09
N GLN A 98 70.03 -66.91 -40.61
CA GLN A 98 70.32 -66.09 -39.43
C GLN A 98 70.20 -64.59 -39.74
N ALA A 99 70.75 -64.15 -40.87
CA ALA A 99 70.68 -62.75 -41.27
C ALA A 99 69.23 -62.30 -41.51
N ILE A 100 68.41 -63.13 -42.14
CA ILE A 100 67.00 -62.80 -42.34
C ILE A 100 66.18 -62.84 -41.04
N ASN A 101 66.43 -63.79 -40.13
CA ASN A 101 65.75 -63.79 -38.83
C ASN A 101 66.07 -62.51 -38.07
N THR A 102 67.36 -62.13 -37.96
CA THR A 102 67.77 -60.88 -37.32
C THR A 102 67.09 -59.66 -37.93
N GLU A 103 67.00 -59.59 -39.26
CA GLU A 103 66.33 -58.47 -39.95
C GLU A 103 64.82 -58.43 -39.66
N LEU A 104 64.14 -59.58 -39.67
CA LEU A 104 62.70 -59.67 -39.36
C LEU A 104 62.41 -59.33 -37.89
N ASP A 105 63.28 -59.73 -36.97
CA ASP A 105 63.21 -59.35 -35.57
C ASP A 105 63.41 -57.84 -35.41
N PHE A 106 64.39 -57.26 -36.07
CA PHE A 106 64.65 -55.82 -36.03
C PHE A 106 63.45 -55.01 -36.54
N LEU A 107 62.85 -55.42 -37.65
CA LEU A 107 61.64 -54.78 -38.18
C LEU A 107 60.44 -54.92 -37.24
N THR A 108 60.28 -56.07 -36.59
CA THR A 108 59.22 -56.29 -35.59
C THR A 108 59.43 -55.38 -34.39
N ALA A 109 60.68 -55.22 -33.93
CA ALA A 109 61.03 -54.34 -32.82
C ALA A 109 60.78 -52.86 -33.15
N ALA A 110 61.09 -52.44 -34.39
CA ALA A 110 60.81 -51.11 -34.90
C ALA A 110 59.30 -50.84 -34.96
N ALA A 111 58.50 -51.81 -35.42
CA ALA A 111 57.05 -51.70 -35.43
C ALA A 111 56.45 -51.55 -34.01
N GLN A 112 56.95 -52.32 -33.03
CA GLN A 112 56.55 -52.18 -31.62
C GLN A 112 56.90 -50.79 -31.06
N GLN A 113 58.07 -50.25 -31.41
CA GLN A 113 58.51 -48.92 -30.96
C GLN A 113 57.61 -47.82 -31.55
N ILE A 114 57.31 -47.88 -32.86
CA ILE A 114 56.42 -46.93 -33.53
C ILE A 114 55.00 -47.00 -32.93
N ALA A 115 54.46 -48.21 -32.74
CA ALA A 115 53.13 -48.39 -32.16
C ALA A 115 53.03 -47.79 -30.76
N ARG A 116 54.08 -47.96 -29.95
CA ARG A 116 54.18 -47.33 -28.62
C ARG A 116 54.21 -45.81 -28.72
N ASP A 117 55.05 -45.25 -29.59
CA ASP A 117 55.18 -43.79 -29.74
C ASP A 117 53.85 -43.17 -30.19
N GLN A 118 53.08 -43.87 -31.04
CA GLN A 118 51.74 -43.44 -31.47
C GLN A 118 50.66 -43.58 -30.38
N SER A 119 50.78 -44.53 -29.47
CA SER A 119 49.75 -44.81 -28.44
C SER A 119 49.47 -43.65 -27.48
N ALA A 120 50.44 -42.74 -27.32
CA ALA A 120 50.33 -41.57 -26.43
C ALA A 120 49.88 -40.28 -27.15
N MET A 121 49.54 -40.35 -28.45
CA MET A 121 49.19 -39.16 -29.24
C MET A 121 47.68 -38.87 -29.24
N ILE A 122 47.33 -37.59 -29.35
CA ILE A 122 45.99 -37.16 -29.76
C ILE A 122 45.81 -37.59 -31.22
N ARG A 123 44.81 -38.43 -31.49
CA ARG A 123 44.55 -38.99 -32.83
C ARG A 123 43.47 -38.19 -33.53
N TYR A 124 43.75 -37.84 -34.79
CA TYR A 124 42.75 -37.36 -35.73
C TYR A 124 42.19 -38.56 -36.52
N PRO A 125 40.94 -38.50 -36.97
CA PRO A 125 40.40 -39.43 -37.96
C PRO A 125 41.24 -39.44 -39.25
N ASP A 126 41.34 -40.60 -39.92
CA ASP A 126 42.17 -40.79 -41.12
C ASP A 126 41.81 -39.87 -42.30
N ASN A 127 40.60 -39.30 -42.29
CA ASN A 127 40.09 -38.40 -43.32
C ASN A 127 40.41 -36.92 -43.07
N GLU A 128 41.13 -36.58 -42.00
CA GLU A 128 41.48 -35.20 -41.64
C GLU A 128 42.96 -34.88 -41.93
N ASN A 129 43.25 -33.64 -42.31
CA ASN A 129 44.61 -33.12 -42.50
C ASN A 129 44.86 -31.94 -41.55
N PRO A 130 45.11 -32.20 -40.25
CA PRO A 130 45.24 -31.15 -39.23
C PRO A 130 46.46 -30.27 -39.49
N GLY A 131 46.31 -28.95 -39.34
CA GLY A 131 47.39 -27.98 -39.57
C GLY A 131 48.47 -28.01 -38.48
N THR A 132 48.16 -28.52 -37.29
CA THR A 132 49.14 -28.67 -36.19
C THR A 132 48.74 -29.84 -35.29
N VAL A 133 49.67 -30.77 -35.08
CA VAL A 133 49.51 -31.96 -34.22
C VAL A 133 50.29 -31.87 -32.91
N ALA A 134 50.97 -30.75 -32.67
CA ALA A 134 51.77 -30.50 -31.48
C ALA A 134 50.97 -29.67 -30.46
N LEU A 135 50.94 -30.12 -29.20
CA LEU A 135 50.45 -29.29 -28.12
C LEU A 135 51.32 -28.03 -27.96
N PRO A 136 50.74 -26.86 -27.63
CA PRO A 136 51.50 -25.65 -27.34
C PRO A 136 52.58 -25.88 -26.26
N PRO A 137 53.77 -25.23 -26.31
CA PRO A 137 54.84 -25.41 -25.33
C PRO A 137 54.38 -25.28 -23.87
N ILE A 138 55.09 -25.92 -22.93
CA ILE A 138 54.70 -25.97 -21.51
C ILE A 138 54.44 -24.58 -20.90
N ALA A 139 55.25 -23.58 -21.26
CA ALA A 139 55.11 -22.20 -20.83
C ALA A 139 53.80 -21.54 -21.30
N GLN A 140 53.23 -22.00 -22.42
CA GLN A 140 51.99 -21.48 -22.98
C GLN A 140 50.74 -22.21 -22.49
N ARG A 141 50.88 -23.47 -22.04
CA ARG A 141 49.77 -24.33 -21.60
C ARG A 141 49.65 -24.52 -20.08
N ALA A 142 50.61 -24.04 -19.29
CA ALA A 142 50.49 -24.07 -17.83
C ALA A 142 49.19 -23.36 -17.38
N ASN A 143 48.44 -23.98 -16.46
CA ASN A 143 47.13 -23.51 -15.94
C ASN A 143 46.01 -23.32 -17.00
N LYS A 144 46.14 -23.95 -18.17
CA LYS A 144 45.14 -23.90 -19.26
C LYS A 144 44.53 -25.26 -19.55
N VAL A 145 43.38 -25.26 -20.20
CA VAL A 145 42.72 -26.50 -20.68
C VAL A 145 43.04 -26.73 -22.16
N LEU A 146 43.02 -27.99 -22.58
CA LEU A 146 43.08 -28.37 -24.00
C LEU A 146 41.72 -28.07 -24.64
N GLY A 147 41.70 -27.22 -25.66
CA GLY A 147 40.53 -26.93 -26.49
C GLY A 147 40.89 -26.91 -27.97
N PHE A 148 39.92 -26.55 -28.81
CA PHE A 148 40.11 -26.43 -30.26
C PHE A 148 39.74 -25.01 -30.74
N ASP A 149 40.51 -24.47 -31.69
CA ASP A 149 40.18 -23.18 -32.32
C ASP A 149 39.05 -23.31 -33.35
N GLY A 150 38.66 -22.20 -33.99
CA GLY A 150 37.62 -22.19 -35.02
C GLY A 150 37.94 -23.01 -36.28
N SER A 151 39.19 -23.48 -36.42
CA SER A 151 39.65 -24.37 -37.49
C SER A 151 39.86 -25.81 -37.01
N GLY A 152 39.50 -26.13 -35.76
CA GLY A 152 39.65 -27.46 -35.17
C GLY A 152 41.08 -27.81 -34.71
N ASN A 153 42.01 -26.85 -34.66
CA ASN A 153 43.39 -27.11 -34.21
C ASN A 153 43.47 -27.06 -32.68
N PRO A 154 44.34 -27.87 -32.04
CA PRO A 154 44.46 -27.92 -30.60
C PRO A 154 45.11 -26.63 -30.07
N ILE A 155 44.46 -25.98 -29.13
CA ILE A 155 44.92 -24.75 -28.49
C ILE A 155 44.86 -24.86 -26.97
N ALA A 156 45.72 -24.09 -26.29
CA ALA A 156 45.66 -23.94 -24.84
C ALA A 156 44.71 -22.79 -24.49
N VAL A 157 43.55 -23.11 -23.92
CA VAL A 157 42.49 -22.15 -23.60
C VAL A 157 42.66 -21.66 -22.16
N SER A 158 42.66 -20.35 -21.97
CA SER A 158 42.65 -19.74 -20.64
C SER A 158 41.42 -20.20 -19.85
N THR A 159 41.56 -20.33 -18.53
CA THR A 159 40.41 -20.47 -17.62
C THR A 159 40.08 -19.15 -16.92
N GLU A 160 41.01 -18.19 -16.96
CA GLU A 160 40.79 -16.81 -16.50
C GLU A 160 39.95 -16.07 -17.55
N GLY A 161 38.73 -15.68 -17.19
CA GLY A 161 37.83 -14.82 -17.97
C GLY A 161 37.09 -15.49 -19.14
N THR A 162 37.42 -16.73 -19.52
CA THR A 162 36.83 -17.42 -20.67
C THR A 162 35.92 -18.56 -20.26
N MET A 163 34.72 -18.21 -19.78
CA MET A 163 33.53 -19.03 -19.99
C MET A 163 32.94 -18.71 -21.38
N ALA A 164 33.73 -18.92 -22.43
CA ALA A 164 33.18 -19.02 -23.78
C ALA A 164 32.49 -20.39 -23.88
N ALA A 165 31.16 -20.38 -23.69
CA ALA A 165 30.25 -21.53 -23.67
C ALA A 165 30.51 -22.54 -22.51
N PRO A 166 29.46 -22.94 -21.75
CA PRO A 166 28.17 -23.29 -22.31
C PRO A 166 27.13 -22.20 -22.11
N ASP A 167 26.40 -21.98 -23.19
CA ASP A 167 24.98 -21.67 -23.21
C ASP A 167 24.24 -22.15 -21.94
N PHE A 168 23.75 -21.21 -21.14
CA PHE A 168 22.87 -21.46 -20.01
C PHE A 168 21.42 -21.39 -20.50
N THR A 169 20.70 -22.51 -20.39
CA THR A 169 19.24 -22.57 -20.55
C THR A 169 18.63 -22.92 -19.20
N ALA A 170 17.80 -22.03 -18.67
CA ALA A 170 17.07 -22.32 -17.43
C ALA A 170 16.11 -23.50 -17.64
N SER A 171 15.82 -24.27 -16.58
CA SER A 171 14.82 -25.33 -16.64
C SER A 171 13.41 -24.74 -16.80
N GLY A 172 12.67 -25.13 -17.84
CA GLY A 172 11.26 -24.75 -18.03
C GLY A 172 10.88 -24.66 -19.51
N THR A 173 9.64 -25.03 -19.86
CA THR A 173 9.12 -24.88 -21.23
C THR A 173 9.15 -23.41 -21.64
N GLY A 174 9.85 -23.09 -22.73
CA GLY A 174 9.99 -21.72 -23.25
C GLY A 174 11.20 -20.95 -22.73
N ALA A 175 12.09 -21.56 -21.92
CA ALA A 175 13.34 -20.93 -21.52
C ALA A 175 14.27 -20.71 -22.73
N LEU A 176 14.77 -19.49 -22.90
CA LEU A 176 15.72 -19.13 -23.94
C LEU A 176 17.15 -19.37 -23.46
N THR A 177 17.98 -19.87 -24.37
CA THR A 177 19.42 -20.03 -24.17
C THR A 177 20.11 -18.68 -24.20
N ARG A 178 21.04 -18.45 -23.27
CA ARG A 178 21.87 -17.25 -23.20
C ARG A 178 23.28 -17.57 -22.72
N THR A 179 24.21 -16.63 -22.91
CA THR A 179 25.59 -16.85 -22.43
C THR A 179 25.62 -16.91 -20.90
N SER A 180 26.54 -17.71 -20.37
CA SER A 180 26.81 -17.75 -18.92
C SER A 180 27.28 -16.39 -18.39
N TYR A 181 28.01 -15.62 -19.20
CA TYR A 181 28.41 -14.24 -18.90
C TYR A 181 27.19 -13.33 -18.65
N ASP A 182 26.24 -13.31 -19.59
CA ASP A 182 25.01 -12.52 -19.43
C ASP A 182 24.22 -13.02 -18.22
N LYS A 183 24.21 -14.35 -17.98
CA LYS A 183 23.52 -14.92 -16.82
C LYS A 183 24.11 -14.48 -15.49
N PHE A 184 25.43 -14.51 -15.34
CA PHE A 184 26.09 -14.09 -14.11
C PHE A 184 26.10 -12.57 -13.95
N SER A 185 25.96 -11.81 -15.04
CA SER A 185 25.85 -10.35 -15.02
C SER A 185 24.45 -9.82 -14.67
N ASP A 186 23.43 -10.70 -14.59
CA ASP A 186 22.05 -10.31 -14.21
C ASP A 186 21.97 -9.64 -12.84
N LEU A 187 22.82 -10.06 -11.90
CA LEU A 187 22.75 -9.65 -10.51
C LEU A 187 24.14 -9.59 -9.89
N ALA A 188 24.54 -8.41 -9.43
CA ALA A 188 25.78 -8.23 -8.70
C ALA A 188 25.59 -8.59 -7.22
N SER A 189 26.45 -9.47 -6.70
CA SER A 189 26.55 -9.76 -5.27
C SER A 189 27.66 -8.96 -4.62
N VAL A 190 27.49 -8.57 -3.35
CA VAL A 190 28.60 -8.01 -2.56
C VAL A 190 29.82 -8.96 -2.47
N LYS A 191 29.62 -10.27 -2.64
CA LYS A 191 30.71 -11.26 -2.66
C LYS A 191 31.57 -11.18 -3.92
N ASP A 192 31.01 -10.69 -5.04
CA ASP A 192 31.76 -10.46 -6.28
C ASP A 192 32.79 -9.32 -6.10
N PHE A 193 32.59 -8.49 -5.07
CA PHE A 193 33.47 -7.38 -4.69
C PHE A 193 34.37 -7.70 -3.49
N GLY A 194 34.40 -8.98 -3.06
CA GLY A 194 35.29 -9.44 -1.99
C GLY A 194 34.69 -9.42 -0.58
N ALA A 195 33.39 -9.17 -0.43
CA ALA A 195 32.75 -9.28 0.89
C ALA A 195 32.74 -10.75 1.37
N VAL A 196 33.15 -10.98 2.61
CA VAL A 196 33.29 -12.32 3.19
C VAL A 196 31.98 -12.75 3.85
N GLY A 197 31.39 -11.89 4.69
CA GLY A 197 30.12 -12.19 5.38
C GLY A 197 30.27 -13.17 6.55
N ASP A 198 31.41 -13.19 7.23
CA ASP A 198 31.72 -14.06 8.39
C ASP A 198 31.44 -13.40 9.76
N GLY A 199 31.08 -12.11 9.78
CA GLY A 199 30.81 -11.31 10.97
C GLY A 199 32.06 -10.79 11.67
N LEU A 200 33.25 -11.01 11.10
CA LEU A 200 34.56 -10.64 11.64
C LEU A 200 35.35 -9.74 10.68
N THR A 201 35.34 -10.08 9.40
CA THR A 201 35.99 -9.32 8.34
C THR A 201 35.24 -8.02 8.08
N ASP A 202 35.95 -6.91 7.98
CA ASP A 202 35.37 -5.62 7.61
C ASP A 202 34.99 -5.62 6.11
N ASP A 203 33.70 -5.72 5.85
CA ASP A 203 33.11 -5.81 4.51
C ASP A 203 32.75 -4.42 3.94
N THR A 204 33.04 -3.33 4.66
CA THR A 204 32.66 -1.95 4.29
C THR A 204 33.08 -1.59 2.88
N LEU A 205 34.35 -1.81 2.53
CA LEU A 205 34.88 -1.43 1.22
C LEU A 205 34.22 -2.25 0.10
N ALA A 206 34.07 -3.56 0.27
CA ALA A 206 33.48 -4.43 -0.73
C ALA A 206 32.02 -4.03 -1.05
N ILE A 207 31.23 -3.74 -0.02
CA ILE A 207 29.82 -3.30 -0.19
C ILE A 207 29.77 -1.92 -0.86
N GLN A 208 30.62 -0.98 -0.47
CA GLN A 208 30.68 0.33 -1.11
C GLN A 208 31.08 0.24 -2.60
N GLN A 209 32.03 -0.63 -2.94
CA GLN A 209 32.41 -0.84 -4.35
C GLN A 209 31.27 -1.48 -5.16
N ALA A 210 30.54 -2.44 -4.58
CA ALA A 210 29.37 -3.02 -5.22
C ALA A 210 28.30 -1.96 -5.51
N LEU A 211 28.00 -1.10 -4.52
CA LEU A 211 27.05 0.02 -4.67
C LEU A 211 27.56 1.09 -5.63
N ALA A 212 28.86 1.31 -5.75
CA ALA A 212 29.41 2.24 -6.74
C ALA A 212 29.32 1.70 -8.17
N ALA A 213 29.46 0.38 -8.34
CA ALA A 213 29.50 -0.26 -9.66
C ALA A 213 28.12 -0.64 -10.22
N HIS A 214 27.11 -0.89 -9.36
CA HIS A 214 25.83 -1.43 -9.79
C HIS A 214 24.62 -0.72 -9.20
N ALA A 215 23.53 -0.67 -9.98
CA ALA A 215 22.26 -0.13 -9.52
C ALA A 215 21.50 -1.10 -8.60
N ALA A 216 21.67 -2.41 -8.76
CA ALA A 216 21.02 -3.42 -7.92
C ALA A 216 22.08 -4.37 -7.35
N VAL A 217 22.18 -4.40 -6.02
CA VAL A 217 23.19 -5.15 -5.27
C VAL A 217 22.53 -6.15 -4.33
N PHE A 218 22.90 -7.40 -4.46
CA PHE A 218 22.44 -8.49 -3.62
C PHE A 218 23.41 -8.78 -2.48
N VAL A 219 22.87 -8.94 -1.28
CA VAL A 219 23.57 -9.35 -0.06
C VAL A 219 23.19 -10.80 0.25
N PRO A 220 24.04 -11.80 -0.07
CA PRO A 220 23.76 -13.19 0.27
C PRO A 220 23.61 -13.42 1.78
N ALA A 221 23.18 -14.61 2.15
CA ALA A 221 23.21 -15.02 3.56
C ALA A 221 24.65 -14.95 4.10
N GLY A 222 24.80 -14.35 5.28
CA GLY A 222 26.09 -14.01 5.89
C GLY A 222 25.93 -12.85 6.86
N THR A 223 26.92 -12.65 7.72
CA THR A 223 27.00 -11.44 8.55
C THR A 223 28.14 -10.57 8.06
N TYR A 224 27.82 -9.36 7.62
CA TYR A 224 28.76 -8.43 7.03
C TYR A 224 29.05 -7.32 8.04
N LEU A 225 30.26 -7.34 8.62
CA LEU A 225 30.67 -6.30 9.56
C LEU A 225 31.00 -5.03 8.77
N ILE A 226 30.39 -3.90 9.16
CA ILE A 226 30.70 -2.59 8.60
C ILE A 226 31.28 -1.67 9.68
N THR A 227 32.26 -0.87 9.31
CA THR A 227 32.92 0.16 10.11
C THR A 227 32.63 1.57 9.59
N GLY A 228 31.91 1.68 8.47
CA GLY A 228 31.44 2.93 7.89
C GLY A 228 30.08 2.82 7.21
N THR A 229 29.48 3.96 6.89
CA THR A 229 28.13 4.08 6.32
C THR A 229 28.04 3.56 4.89
N MET A 230 26.95 2.84 4.59
CA MET A 230 26.55 2.48 3.23
C MET A 230 25.58 3.52 2.68
N THR A 231 25.90 4.15 1.55
CA THR A 231 25.04 5.16 0.93
C THR A 231 24.38 4.59 -0.32
N LEU A 232 23.06 4.61 -0.38
CA LEU A 232 22.28 4.25 -1.58
C LEU A 232 21.98 5.52 -2.38
N GLY A 233 22.48 5.56 -3.61
CA GLY A 233 22.17 6.60 -4.59
C GLY A 233 20.76 6.48 -5.17
N GLY A 234 20.40 7.45 -6.00
CA GLY A 234 19.07 7.48 -6.61
C GLY A 234 18.84 6.30 -7.56
N GLY A 235 17.67 5.66 -7.48
CA GLY A 235 17.33 4.49 -8.30
C GLY A 235 18.05 3.19 -7.89
N GLN A 236 18.86 3.20 -6.83
CA GLN A 236 19.62 2.02 -6.42
C GLN A 236 18.82 1.08 -5.51
N SER A 237 19.11 -0.21 -5.60
CA SER A 237 18.51 -1.27 -4.79
C SER A 237 19.59 -2.03 -4.02
N LEU A 238 19.42 -2.17 -2.71
CA LEU A 238 20.20 -3.09 -1.87
C LEU A 238 19.23 -4.10 -1.24
N PHE A 239 19.43 -5.39 -1.50
CA PHE A 239 18.49 -6.41 -1.01
C PHE A 239 19.17 -7.70 -0.58
N GLY A 240 18.61 -8.35 0.44
CA GLY A 240 19.14 -9.60 0.97
C GLY A 240 18.31 -10.84 0.64
N ALA A 241 18.72 -11.98 1.21
CA ALA A 241 18.04 -13.27 1.16
C ALA A 241 17.11 -13.48 2.38
N GLY A 242 16.62 -12.40 2.98
CA GLY A 242 15.88 -12.40 4.24
C GLY A 242 16.78 -12.15 5.45
N GLN A 243 16.33 -12.55 6.64
CA GLN A 243 17.00 -12.21 7.91
C GLN A 243 18.40 -12.82 8.08
N SER A 244 18.78 -13.79 7.25
CA SER A 244 20.14 -14.38 7.24
C SER A 244 21.17 -13.48 6.55
N SER A 245 20.76 -12.46 5.81
CA SER A 245 21.62 -11.42 5.26
C SER A 245 21.72 -10.28 6.28
N VAL A 246 22.81 -10.23 7.04
CA VAL A 246 22.96 -9.32 8.19
C VAL A 246 24.01 -8.27 7.90
N ILE A 247 23.64 -6.99 7.92
CA ILE A 247 24.59 -5.87 7.98
C ILE A 247 24.79 -5.52 9.46
N ARG A 248 26.00 -5.70 9.99
CA ARG A 248 26.31 -5.44 11.40
C ARG A 248 27.25 -4.25 11.52
N CYS A 249 26.82 -3.21 12.22
CA CYS A 249 27.69 -2.09 12.57
C CYS A 249 28.66 -2.51 13.68
N GLN A 250 29.92 -2.11 13.55
CA GLN A 250 30.91 -2.29 14.61
C GLN A 250 30.57 -1.47 15.86
N ALA A 251 29.92 -0.32 15.70
CA ALA A 251 29.54 0.58 16.79
C ALA A 251 28.29 1.41 16.42
N ASN A 252 27.60 1.94 17.43
CA ASN A 252 26.47 2.86 17.25
C ASN A 252 26.92 4.34 17.17
N SER A 253 28.06 4.61 16.54
CA SER A 253 28.63 5.97 16.38
C SER A 253 28.51 6.51 14.95
N PHE A 254 27.91 5.75 14.04
CA PHE A 254 27.68 6.13 12.65
C PHE A 254 26.39 5.48 12.13
N ASN A 255 25.82 6.03 11.06
CA ASN A 255 24.61 5.48 10.43
C ASN A 255 24.96 4.24 9.60
N ALA A 256 24.16 3.18 9.70
CA ALA A 256 24.41 1.96 8.95
C ALA A 256 24.16 2.19 7.45
N ILE A 257 22.95 2.65 7.11
CA ILE A 257 22.53 2.88 5.72
C ILE A 257 21.89 4.25 5.58
N GLU A 258 22.35 5.02 4.59
CA GLU A 258 21.83 6.34 4.24
C GLU A 258 21.21 6.35 2.84
N LEU A 259 20.01 6.93 2.72
CA LEU A 259 19.31 7.18 1.47
C LEU A 259 19.17 8.70 1.26
N PRO A 260 20.24 9.38 0.80
CA PRO A 260 20.29 10.83 0.63
C PRO A 260 19.55 11.38 -0.61
N ASN A 261 18.84 10.50 -1.34
CA ASN A 261 18.34 10.72 -2.69
C ASN A 261 16.92 10.10 -2.86
N LYS A 262 16.44 9.94 -4.09
CA LYS A 262 15.12 9.42 -4.45
C LYS A 262 15.14 8.04 -5.09
N GLN A 263 14.00 7.34 -5.04
CA GLN A 263 13.77 6.09 -5.77
C GLN A 263 14.74 4.96 -5.40
N ALA A 264 15.29 4.97 -4.20
CA ALA A 264 16.12 3.87 -3.70
C ALA A 264 15.25 2.80 -3.00
N PHE A 265 15.69 1.54 -3.08
CA PHE A 265 14.99 0.38 -2.54
C PHE A 265 15.90 -0.40 -1.58
N LEU A 266 15.49 -0.54 -0.34
CA LEU A 266 16.19 -1.34 0.68
C LEU A 266 15.26 -2.45 1.17
N SER A 267 15.63 -3.72 1.00
CA SER A 267 14.72 -4.81 1.38
C SER A 267 15.35 -6.13 1.80
N ASN A 268 14.55 -6.96 2.47
CA ASN A 268 14.81 -8.38 2.72
C ASN A 268 16.15 -8.65 3.43
N LEU A 269 16.51 -7.87 4.43
CA LEU A 269 17.75 -8.04 5.19
C LEU A 269 17.59 -7.65 6.66
N ARG A 270 18.61 -7.99 7.47
CA ARG A 270 18.73 -7.61 8.86
C ARG A 270 19.82 -6.55 9.04
N ILE A 271 19.59 -5.57 9.91
CA ILE A 271 20.58 -4.57 10.32
C ILE A 271 20.78 -4.66 11.82
N GLU A 272 22.02 -4.75 12.27
CA GLU A 272 22.40 -4.79 13.69
C GLU A 272 23.25 -3.58 14.07
N GLY A 273 22.80 -2.83 15.07
CA GLY A 273 23.47 -1.61 15.53
C GLY A 273 23.33 -0.41 14.58
N GLY A 274 24.16 0.60 14.82
CA GLY A 274 24.17 1.90 14.15
C GLY A 274 23.62 3.00 15.04
N ASP A 275 24.10 4.23 14.82
CA ASP A 275 23.49 5.42 15.43
C ASP A 275 22.06 5.59 14.87
N VAL A 276 21.95 5.57 13.55
CA VAL A 276 20.69 5.30 12.85
C VAL A 276 20.89 4.08 11.94
N ALA A 277 20.03 3.07 12.03
CA ALA A 277 20.13 1.92 11.12
C ALA A 277 19.75 2.30 9.69
N VAL A 278 18.66 3.06 9.49
CA VAL A 278 18.28 3.59 8.17
C VAL A 278 17.95 5.08 8.27
N LYS A 279 18.77 5.94 7.65
CA LYS A 279 18.53 7.39 7.61
C LYS A 279 18.14 7.85 6.21
N LEU A 280 17.04 8.57 6.11
CA LEU A 280 16.52 9.19 4.88
C LEU A 280 16.55 10.71 5.04
N TYR A 281 17.12 11.42 4.07
CA TYR A 281 17.26 12.88 4.12
C TYR A 281 17.63 13.44 2.74
N GLY A 282 17.20 14.65 2.40
CA GLY A 282 17.53 15.24 1.11
C GLY A 282 18.89 15.93 1.09
N ARG A 283 19.98 15.18 0.94
CA ARG A 283 21.34 15.74 0.81
C ARG A 283 21.71 15.98 -0.65
N ASP A 284 21.53 14.96 -1.48
CA ASP A 284 22.00 14.95 -2.86
C ASP A 284 20.89 15.39 -3.83
N ALA A 285 19.64 15.02 -3.54
CA ALA A 285 18.42 15.46 -4.22
C ALA A 285 17.23 15.43 -3.24
N GLU A 286 16.00 15.67 -3.73
CA GLU A 286 14.81 15.41 -2.91
C GLU A 286 14.78 13.94 -2.48
N CYS A 287 14.52 13.67 -1.21
CA CYS A 287 14.44 12.30 -0.69
C CYS A 287 13.02 11.79 -0.81
N THR A 288 12.70 11.23 -1.99
CA THR A 288 11.33 10.89 -2.39
C THR A 288 11.23 9.52 -3.04
N GLN A 289 10.05 8.91 -2.97
CA GLN A 289 9.76 7.61 -3.60
C GLN A 289 10.73 6.50 -3.21
N ASN A 290 11.41 6.62 -2.07
CA ASN A 290 12.21 5.52 -1.53
C ASN A 290 11.30 4.49 -0.89
N ALA A 291 11.70 3.22 -0.96
CA ALA A 291 10.98 2.12 -0.33
C ALA A 291 11.93 1.32 0.57
N VAL A 292 11.55 1.20 1.84
CA VAL A 292 12.25 0.39 2.84
C VAL A 292 11.29 -0.69 3.30
N THR A 293 11.56 -1.97 2.99
CA THR A 293 10.58 -3.04 3.27
C THR A 293 11.22 -4.32 3.76
N ASP A 294 10.46 -5.15 4.48
CA ASP A 294 10.88 -6.51 4.84
C ASP A 294 12.21 -6.56 5.62
N LEU A 295 12.39 -5.61 6.54
CA LEU A 295 13.61 -5.49 7.34
C LEU A 295 13.40 -5.94 8.78
N VAL A 296 14.48 -6.45 9.37
CA VAL A 296 14.63 -6.54 10.83
C VAL A 296 15.80 -5.68 11.27
N ILE A 297 15.57 -4.75 12.18
CA ILE A 297 16.58 -3.86 12.75
C ILE A 297 16.73 -4.23 14.23
N ALA A 298 17.95 -4.38 14.74
CA ALA A 298 18.18 -4.75 16.14
C ALA A 298 19.29 -3.91 16.78
N GLY A 299 19.02 -3.31 17.95
CA GLY A 299 20.05 -2.70 18.80
C GLY A 299 20.68 -1.40 18.29
N ALA A 300 20.04 -0.71 17.33
CA ALA A 300 20.44 0.64 16.91
C ALA A 300 20.03 1.71 17.95
N ASN A 301 20.69 2.87 17.97
CA ASN A 301 20.18 3.98 18.79
C ASN A 301 18.82 4.44 18.28
N THR A 302 18.74 4.71 16.98
CA THR A 302 17.49 4.92 16.25
C THR A 302 17.33 3.89 15.14
N GLY A 303 16.17 3.25 15.05
CA GLY A 303 15.91 2.29 13.96
C GLY A 303 15.81 2.98 12.60
N ILE A 304 14.80 3.82 12.41
CA ILE A 304 14.58 4.58 11.17
C ILE A 304 14.52 6.07 11.49
N MET A 305 15.27 6.88 10.75
CA MET A 305 15.19 8.34 10.85
C MET A 305 14.85 8.95 9.49
N LEU A 306 13.88 9.87 9.49
CA LEU A 306 13.65 10.80 8.40
C LEU A 306 14.02 12.19 8.89
N ASP A 307 14.90 12.86 8.18
CA ASP A 307 15.44 14.16 8.58
C ASP A 307 15.19 15.19 7.48
N GLY A 308 14.51 16.28 7.84
CA GLY A 308 14.29 17.45 6.99
C GLY A 308 15.58 18.16 6.57
N TYR A 309 16.66 17.92 7.31
CA TYR A 309 18.01 18.38 7.00
C TYR A 309 18.10 19.89 6.77
N THR A 310 18.98 20.35 5.89
CA THR A 310 19.35 21.77 5.80
C THR A 310 18.76 22.53 4.61
N ASP A 311 18.40 21.84 3.52
CA ASP A 311 18.02 22.46 2.25
C ASP A 311 16.52 22.32 1.97
N GLY A 312 15.79 23.44 1.94
CA GLY A 312 14.35 23.46 1.68
C GLY A 312 13.96 23.01 0.27
N ALA A 313 14.90 23.01 -0.68
CA ALA A 313 14.68 22.48 -2.03
C ALA A 313 14.86 20.95 -2.11
N LYS A 314 15.32 20.31 -1.03
CA LYS A 314 15.55 18.86 -0.94
C LYS A 314 14.75 18.25 0.21
N PRO A 315 13.41 18.33 0.16
CA PRO A 315 12.55 17.77 1.20
C PRO A 315 12.68 16.24 1.29
N CYS A 316 12.39 15.68 2.47
CA CYS A 316 12.25 14.24 2.69
C CYS A 316 10.76 13.87 2.80
N TYR A 317 10.16 13.45 1.68
CA TYR A 317 8.73 13.21 1.63
C TYR A 317 8.34 12.09 0.68
N TRP A 318 7.12 11.57 0.83
CA TRP A 318 6.56 10.57 -0.08
C TRP A 318 7.39 9.27 -0.16
N ASN A 319 7.94 8.84 0.97
CA ASN A 319 8.64 7.55 1.11
C ASN A 319 7.72 6.50 1.74
N ASN A 320 8.03 5.22 1.49
CA ASN A 320 7.22 4.10 1.93
C ASN A 320 8.01 3.10 2.79
N PHE A 321 7.42 2.71 3.92
CA PHE A 321 8.00 1.79 4.90
C PHE A 321 7.01 0.67 5.17
N ALA A 322 7.39 -0.59 4.93
CA ALA A 322 6.44 -1.69 5.07
C ALA A 322 7.05 -2.97 5.64
N ARG A 323 6.34 -3.62 6.57
CA ARG A 323 6.72 -4.94 7.15
C ARG A 323 8.12 -4.90 7.76
N ILE A 324 8.33 -3.97 8.68
CA ILE A 324 9.62 -3.76 9.36
C ILE A 324 9.46 -4.08 10.84
N LEU A 325 10.40 -4.84 11.40
CA LEU A 325 10.53 -5.07 12.84
C LEU A 325 11.78 -4.37 13.36
N ILE A 326 11.63 -3.49 14.34
CA ILE A 326 12.71 -2.78 15.03
C ILE A 326 12.75 -3.31 16.47
N GLU A 327 13.74 -4.13 16.77
CA GLU A 327 13.94 -4.74 18.08
C GLU A 327 14.94 -3.93 18.92
N GLN A 328 14.60 -3.72 20.20
CA GLN A 328 15.50 -3.17 21.20
C GLN A 328 16.19 -1.84 20.80
N PRO A 329 15.47 -0.82 20.28
CA PRO A 329 16.09 0.49 20.04
C PRO A 329 16.52 1.13 21.36
N LEU A 330 17.74 1.71 21.40
CA LEU A 330 18.27 2.34 22.61
C LEU A 330 17.62 3.71 22.86
N THR A 331 17.25 4.44 21.81
CA THR A 331 16.64 5.77 21.90
C THR A 331 15.26 5.79 21.26
N ASN A 332 15.18 5.61 19.94
CA ASN A 332 13.93 5.71 19.17
C ASN A 332 13.75 4.51 18.24
N GLY A 333 12.53 4.02 18.06
CA GLY A 333 12.26 3.08 16.97
C GLY A 333 12.25 3.80 15.62
N VAL A 334 11.35 4.75 15.45
CA VAL A 334 11.22 5.62 14.28
C VAL A 334 11.26 7.07 14.72
N HIS A 335 12.02 7.92 14.03
CA HIS A 335 12.17 9.34 14.37
C HIS A 335 12.03 10.22 13.11
N LEU A 336 11.05 11.14 13.11
CA LEU A 336 10.92 12.18 12.09
C LEU A 336 11.38 13.50 12.71
N THR A 337 12.45 14.07 12.18
CA THR A 337 13.11 15.28 12.70
C THR A 337 13.44 16.27 11.60
N LYS A 338 13.95 17.44 11.99
CA LYS A 338 14.45 18.48 11.12
C LYS A 338 15.70 19.09 11.76
N SER A 339 16.86 18.55 11.41
CA SER A 339 18.13 18.95 12.01
C SER A 339 18.64 20.33 11.56
N GLY A 340 18.08 20.88 10.47
CA GLY A 340 18.48 22.18 9.93
C GLY A 340 17.31 23.00 9.38
N ALA A 341 17.60 23.87 8.41
CA ALA A 341 16.62 24.79 7.81
C ALA A 341 15.71 24.16 6.74
N GLY A 342 15.88 22.88 6.40
CA GLY A 342 15.14 22.21 5.33
C GLY A 342 13.65 22.01 5.62
N ASP A 343 12.92 21.40 4.71
CA ASP A 343 11.49 21.14 4.94
C ASP A 343 11.27 20.00 5.95
N THR A 344 10.15 20.00 6.65
CA THR A 344 9.80 18.89 7.56
C THR A 344 9.55 17.60 6.80
N PRO A 345 9.90 16.42 7.35
CA PRO A 345 9.43 15.14 6.84
C PRO A 345 7.91 15.14 6.64
N ASN A 346 7.45 14.88 5.42
CA ASN A 346 6.02 14.95 5.12
C ASN A 346 5.52 13.86 4.17
N ALA A 347 4.21 13.59 4.18
CA ALA A 347 3.57 12.60 3.31
C ALA A 347 4.17 11.18 3.30
N ASN A 348 4.93 10.77 4.33
CA ASN A 348 5.56 9.45 4.40
C ASN A 348 4.56 8.40 4.93
N LYS A 349 4.67 7.15 4.45
CA LYS A 349 3.73 6.07 4.76
C LYS A 349 4.43 4.91 5.45
N PHE A 350 3.99 4.61 6.67
CA PHE A 350 4.44 3.48 7.47
C PHE A 350 3.29 2.48 7.59
N HIS A 351 3.53 1.23 7.19
CA HIS A 351 2.52 0.18 7.20
C HIS A 351 3.08 -1.12 7.79
N VAL A 352 2.50 -1.61 8.88
CA VAL A 352 2.99 -2.81 9.58
C VAL A 352 4.46 -2.65 10.00
N VAL A 353 4.78 -1.48 10.56
CA VAL A 353 6.08 -1.22 11.19
C VAL A 353 5.92 -1.45 12.68
N ARG A 354 6.78 -2.29 13.26
CA ARG A 354 6.72 -2.70 14.66
C ARG A 354 7.99 -2.30 15.38
N VAL A 355 7.86 -1.68 16.54
CA VAL A 355 8.95 -1.36 17.45
C VAL A 355 8.73 -2.19 18.71
N TYR A 356 9.65 -3.11 18.98
CA TYR A 356 9.51 -4.07 20.08
C TYR A 356 10.71 -4.02 21.02
N SER A 357 10.49 -3.51 22.24
CA SER A 357 11.57 -3.40 23.22
C SER A 357 12.17 -4.73 23.66
N LYS A 358 11.42 -5.84 23.59
CA LYS A 358 11.81 -7.16 24.15
C LYS A 358 12.29 -7.07 25.60
N GLY A 359 11.77 -6.09 26.35
CA GLY A 359 12.19 -5.81 27.72
C GLY A 359 13.49 -5.00 27.85
N ALA A 360 14.19 -4.66 26.77
CA ALA A 360 15.32 -3.73 26.81
C ALA A 360 14.84 -2.29 27.06
N ALA A 361 15.69 -1.47 27.69
CA ALA A 361 15.36 -0.07 27.94
C ALA A 361 15.41 0.75 26.64
N THR A 362 14.36 1.52 26.38
CA THR A 362 14.29 2.53 25.33
C THR A 362 14.24 3.90 26.01
N SER A 363 15.23 4.75 25.75
CA SER A 363 15.38 6.02 26.46
C SER A 363 14.46 7.15 25.99
N HIS A 364 13.69 6.92 24.93
CA HIS A 364 12.72 7.89 24.43
C HIS A 364 11.43 7.21 23.94
N ALA A 365 11.26 6.94 22.64
CA ALA A 365 9.96 6.51 22.10
C ALA A 365 10.02 5.32 21.14
N GLY A 366 8.87 4.69 20.93
CA GLY A 366 8.69 3.76 19.81
C GLY A 366 8.71 4.53 18.49
N PHE A 367 7.75 5.44 18.32
CA PHE A 367 7.68 6.39 17.22
C PHE A 367 7.73 7.81 17.77
N TYR A 368 8.65 8.62 17.29
CA TYR A 368 8.77 10.03 17.62
C TYR A 368 8.64 10.88 16.36
N VAL A 369 7.55 11.62 16.26
CA VAL A 369 7.32 12.61 15.21
C VAL A 369 7.62 13.98 15.79
N GLU A 370 8.91 14.31 15.91
CA GLU A 370 9.40 15.60 16.45
C GLU A 370 9.00 16.75 15.53
N HIS A 371 9.31 16.58 14.24
CA HIS A 371 8.96 17.48 13.15
C HIS A 371 8.39 16.64 12.01
N GLY A 372 7.06 16.65 11.86
CA GLY A 372 6.40 15.99 10.74
C GLY A 372 5.13 16.71 10.34
N SER A 373 5.01 17.04 9.06
CA SER A 373 3.86 17.79 8.52
C SER A 373 3.11 17.01 7.43
N PHE A 374 1.94 17.50 7.06
CA PHE A 374 1.22 17.10 5.84
C PHE A 374 1.11 15.58 5.63
N ASN A 375 0.42 14.88 6.55
CA ASN A 375 -0.05 13.50 6.37
C ASN A 375 1.07 12.44 6.37
N ASN A 376 1.97 12.49 7.36
CA ASN A 376 2.70 11.29 7.76
C ASN A 376 1.70 10.30 8.38
N ALA A 377 1.63 9.08 7.84
CA ALA A 377 0.63 8.09 8.23
C ALA A 377 1.27 6.81 8.73
N PHE A 378 0.79 6.35 9.89
CA PHE A 378 1.21 5.13 10.56
C PHE A 378 -0.01 4.20 10.64
N VAL A 379 -0.02 3.19 9.78
CA VAL A 379 -1.15 2.27 9.59
C VAL A 379 -0.73 0.88 10.07
N ASP A 380 -1.52 0.27 10.95
CA ASP A 380 -1.24 -1.05 11.53
C ASP A 380 0.16 -1.14 12.17
N CYS A 381 0.62 -0.02 12.72
CA CYS A 381 1.94 0.09 13.37
C CYS A 381 1.85 -0.26 14.85
N GLU A 382 2.93 -0.82 15.38
CA GLU A 382 3.01 -1.31 16.75
C GLU A 382 4.19 -0.71 17.49
N ALA A 383 4.00 -0.23 18.71
CA ALA A 383 5.09 0.21 19.57
C ALA A 383 4.96 -0.35 20.98
N ASN A 384 6.02 -1.04 21.42
CA ASN A 384 6.23 -1.50 22.76
C ASN A 384 7.54 -0.89 23.28
N VAL A 385 7.46 -0.14 24.38
CA VAL A 385 8.61 0.51 25.03
C VAL A 385 8.76 0.03 26.47
N ASN A 386 9.99 0.01 26.97
CA ASN A 386 10.31 -0.36 28.35
C ASN A 386 11.45 0.52 28.91
N GLY A 387 11.66 0.49 30.23
CA GLY A 387 12.72 1.23 30.92
C GLY A 387 12.24 2.53 31.57
N ALA A 388 12.92 2.97 32.63
CA ALA A 388 12.48 4.11 33.45
C ALA A 388 12.56 5.47 32.72
N SER A 389 13.34 5.58 31.64
CA SER A 389 13.53 6.79 30.85
C SER A 389 12.65 6.87 29.60
N ALA A 390 11.88 5.83 29.28
CA ALA A 390 10.95 5.88 28.15
C ALA A 390 9.91 7.00 28.35
N GLN A 391 9.45 7.58 27.25
CA GLN A 391 8.57 8.75 27.25
C GLN A 391 7.22 8.51 26.58
N GLY A 392 7.10 7.47 25.74
CA GLY A 392 5.83 7.03 25.17
C GLY A 392 5.99 6.05 24.01
N CYS A 393 4.93 5.32 23.66
CA CYS A 393 4.97 4.43 22.50
C CYS A 393 4.98 5.26 21.20
N PHE A 394 4.07 6.23 21.09
CA PHE A 394 3.99 7.22 20.04
C PHE A 394 4.06 8.62 20.66
N ILE A 395 5.00 9.45 20.21
CA ILE A 395 5.13 10.84 20.64
C ILE A 395 4.96 11.73 19.40
N ILE A 396 3.98 12.62 19.44
CA ILE A 396 3.78 13.64 18.42
C ILE A 396 4.26 14.97 19.00
N GLY A 397 5.41 15.41 18.50
CA GLY A 397 6.13 16.58 19.00
C GLY A 397 5.51 17.91 18.59
N ALA A 398 5.93 18.97 19.28
CA ALA A 398 5.45 20.34 19.10
C ALA A 398 5.60 20.88 17.66
N GLY A 399 6.54 20.34 16.89
CA GLY A 399 6.82 20.73 15.51
C GLY A 399 5.98 20.03 14.45
N SER A 400 4.95 19.28 14.87
CA SER A 400 4.21 18.37 13.99
C SER A 400 2.76 18.79 13.74
N ASN A 401 2.30 18.61 12.50
CA ASN A 401 0.92 18.81 12.09
C ASN A 401 0.43 17.66 11.21
N LYS A 402 -0.89 17.39 11.21
CA LYS A 402 -1.51 16.40 10.32
C LYS A 402 -0.87 15.01 10.37
N THR A 403 -0.63 14.48 11.57
CA THR A 403 -0.19 13.08 11.74
C THR A 403 -1.39 12.15 11.82
N LEU A 404 -1.37 11.04 11.07
CA LEU A 404 -2.42 10.02 11.08
C LEU A 404 -1.92 8.74 11.75
N LEU A 405 -2.57 8.32 12.83
CA LEU A 405 -2.39 7.02 13.47
C LEU A 405 -3.65 6.18 13.21
N LEU A 406 -3.54 5.11 12.43
CA LEU A 406 -4.65 4.23 12.09
C LEU A 406 -4.36 2.80 12.54
N ASN A 407 -5.24 2.28 13.39
CA ASN A 407 -5.10 0.99 14.04
C ASN A 407 -3.74 0.79 14.77
N PRO A 408 -3.23 1.78 15.54
CA PRO A 408 -1.99 1.60 16.27
C PRO A 408 -2.19 0.60 17.42
N TYR A 409 -1.22 -0.30 17.60
CA TYR A 409 -1.05 -1.09 18.82
C TYR A 409 0.04 -0.44 19.67
N ALA A 410 -0.28 -0.09 20.91
CA ALA A 410 0.69 0.52 21.82
C ALA A 410 0.69 -0.20 23.16
N GLU A 411 1.86 -0.61 23.61
CA GLU A 411 2.04 -1.33 24.89
C GLU A 411 3.17 -0.73 25.73
N SER A 412 2.89 -0.50 27.00
CA SER A 412 3.87 -0.03 27.97
C SER A 412 3.55 -0.48 29.39
N THR A 413 4.54 -1.03 30.09
CA THR A 413 4.38 -1.59 31.46
C THR A 413 4.94 -0.68 32.56
N ASN A 414 5.49 0.47 32.19
CA ASN A 414 6.26 1.40 33.03
C ASN A 414 5.58 2.77 33.23
N LEU A 415 4.24 2.82 33.19
CA LEU A 415 3.40 4.03 33.37
C LEU A 415 3.54 5.11 32.28
N VAL A 416 4.40 4.93 31.28
CA VAL A 416 4.55 5.88 30.17
C VAL A 416 3.31 5.83 29.27
N PRO A 417 2.88 6.96 28.68
CA PRO A 417 1.70 6.98 27.84
C PRO A 417 1.87 6.13 26.57
N ASN A 418 0.76 5.64 26.04
CA ASN A 418 0.78 5.02 24.71
C ASN A 418 0.90 6.07 23.61
N VAL A 419 0.07 7.11 23.63
CA VAL A 419 0.22 8.28 22.74
C VAL A 419 0.45 9.52 23.59
N LYS A 420 1.55 10.22 23.37
CA LYS A 420 1.84 11.54 23.96
C LYS A 420 1.72 12.59 22.86
N LEU A 421 0.83 13.56 23.05
CA LEU A 421 0.71 14.73 22.18
C LEU A 421 1.36 15.90 22.91
N GLU A 422 2.42 16.47 22.34
CA GLU A 422 3.13 17.57 22.98
C GLU A 422 2.47 18.91 22.70
N ALA A 423 2.70 19.88 23.59
CA ALA A 423 2.22 21.24 23.44
C ALA A 423 2.74 21.85 22.13
N GLY A 424 1.83 22.28 21.25
CA GLY A 424 2.14 22.79 19.91
C GLY A 424 1.87 21.81 18.77
N SER A 425 1.73 20.51 19.05
CA SER A 425 1.29 19.54 18.03
C SER A 425 -0.17 19.81 17.63
N VAL A 426 -0.50 19.74 16.34
CA VAL A 426 -1.86 20.05 15.86
C VAL A 426 -2.37 19.04 14.83
N GLU A 427 -3.70 18.94 14.72
CA GLU A 427 -4.39 18.12 13.71
C GLU A 427 -3.93 16.65 13.68
N THR A 428 -3.56 16.07 14.83
CA THR A 428 -3.29 14.63 14.92
C THR A 428 -4.61 13.86 14.89
N ALA A 429 -4.70 12.82 14.06
CA ALA A 429 -5.88 11.97 13.97
C ALA A 429 -5.54 10.54 14.41
N ILE A 430 -6.27 10.02 15.39
CA ILE A 430 -6.04 8.71 16.01
C ILE A 430 -7.29 7.86 15.85
N TYR A 431 -7.18 6.74 15.16
CA TYR A 431 -8.30 5.84 14.90
C TYR A 431 -7.98 4.42 15.37
N ASN A 432 -8.89 3.84 16.16
CA ASN A 432 -8.80 2.45 16.62
C ASN A 432 -7.50 2.11 17.38
N LEU A 433 -7.09 2.96 18.32
CA LEU A 433 -5.95 2.68 19.20
C LEU A 433 -6.27 1.46 20.08
N LEU A 434 -5.45 0.41 19.96
CA LEU A 434 -5.32 -0.62 20.98
C LEU A 434 -4.26 -0.16 21.97
N SER A 435 -4.72 0.17 23.18
CA SER A 435 -3.88 0.64 24.27
C SER A 435 -3.77 -0.45 25.34
N ALA A 436 -2.55 -0.90 25.58
CA ALA A 436 -2.18 -1.83 26.64
C ALA A 436 -1.13 -1.15 27.53
N SER A 437 -1.56 -0.15 28.30
CA SER A 437 -0.67 0.67 29.13
C SER A 437 -1.02 0.62 30.60
N ASN A 438 0.01 0.62 31.46
CA ASN A 438 -0.15 0.99 32.86
C ASN A 438 -0.29 2.52 33.06
N GLY A 439 0.01 3.32 32.03
CA GLY A 439 -0.13 4.78 31.96
C GLY A 439 -1.36 5.25 31.20
N ALA A 440 -1.35 6.52 30.77
CA ALA A 440 -2.43 7.08 29.97
C ALA A 440 -2.45 6.50 28.54
N ALA A 441 -3.63 6.13 28.05
CA ALA A 441 -3.79 5.74 26.65
C ALA A 441 -3.42 6.88 25.69
N ILE A 442 -3.92 8.07 25.99
CA ILE A 442 -3.56 9.32 25.31
C ILE A 442 -3.25 10.35 26.41
N TRP A 443 -2.04 10.88 26.41
CA TRP A 443 -1.65 12.02 27.22
C TRP A 443 -1.60 13.25 26.32
N ASP A 444 -2.64 14.09 26.44
CA ASP A 444 -2.78 15.31 25.67
C ASP A 444 -2.15 16.50 26.40
N LEU A 445 -1.12 17.10 25.79
CA LEU A 445 -0.56 18.41 26.14
C LEU A 445 -0.76 19.43 25.00
N SER A 446 -1.36 19.04 23.88
CA SER A 446 -1.60 19.94 22.74
C SER A 446 -2.74 20.91 22.97
N GLY A 447 -3.59 20.65 23.97
CA GLY A 447 -4.71 21.52 24.32
C GLY A 447 -5.99 21.16 23.57
N GLY A 448 -6.16 19.89 23.18
CA GLY A 448 -7.32 19.42 22.42
C GLY A 448 -7.16 19.50 20.89
N GLU A 449 -5.97 19.83 20.39
CA GLU A 449 -5.68 19.96 18.95
C GLU A 449 -5.46 18.59 18.27
N TYR A 450 -6.35 17.64 18.53
CA TYR A 450 -6.34 16.31 17.94
C TYR A 450 -7.75 15.74 17.83
N THR A 451 -7.92 14.74 16.98
CA THR A 451 -9.13 13.93 16.88
C THR A 451 -8.81 12.49 17.25
N ALA A 452 -9.60 11.89 18.12
CA ALA A 452 -9.46 10.48 18.48
C ALA A 452 -10.80 9.75 18.42
N TYR A 453 -10.83 8.65 17.67
CA TYR A 453 -12.02 7.81 17.51
C TYR A 453 -11.68 6.34 17.82
N ASN A 454 -12.52 5.71 18.64
CA ASN A 454 -12.32 4.36 19.15
C ASN A 454 -10.91 4.18 19.77
N ALA A 455 -10.46 5.19 20.51
CA ALA A 455 -9.12 5.26 21.09
C ALA A 455 -9.22 5.58 22.58
N GLY A 456 -8.57 4.79 23.44
CA GLY A 456 -8.61 4.95 24.91
C GLY A 456 -8.53 3.62 25.66
N TYR A 457 -8.22 3.68 26.97
CA TYR A 457 -8.19 2.55 27.89
C TYR A 457 -8.59 2.99 29.31
N PRO A 458 -9.39 2.23 30.07
CA PRO A 458 -10.20 1.08 29.63
C PRO A 458 -11.43 1.51 28.80
N TYR A 459 -11.76 2.80 28.82
CA TYR A 459 -12.87 3.38 28.07
C TYR A 459 -12.34 4.03 26.80
N LYS A 460 -12.77 3.51 25.65
CA LYS A 460 -12.46 4.10 24.34
C LYS A 460 -13.36 5.31 24.10
N ASN A 461 -12.81 6.37 23.51
CA ASN A 461 -13.56 7.49 22.96
C ASN A 461 -14.42 6.96 21.81
N ARG A 462 -15.64 6.52 22.10
CA ARG A 462 -16.63 6.23 21.07
C ARG A 462 -17.32 7.56 20.75
N MET A 463 -17.72 7.79 19.51
CA MET A 463 -18.86 8.68 19.34
C MET A 463 -20.00 8.06 20.16
N GLN A 464 -20.40 8.74 21.23
CA GLN A 464 -21.71 8.53 21.80
C GLN A 464 -22.76 8.94 20.76
N ARG A 465 -24.05 8.75 21.06
CA ARG A 465 -25.12 9.33 20.26
C ARG A 465 -24.83 10.82 20.05
N SER A 466 -24.37 11.20 18.86
CA SER A 466 -24.00 12.57 18.55
C SER A 466 -25.26 13.41 18.44
N THR A 467 -25.39 14.42 19.29
CA THR A 467 -26.40 15.47 19.13
C THR A 467 -25.81 16.51 18.18
N VAL A 468 -26.50 16.75 17.06
CA VAL A 468 -26.12 17.80 16.10
C VAL A 468 -26.38 19.16 16.74
N THR A 469 -25.34 19.96 16.98
CA THR A 469 -25.45 21.29 17.61
C THR A 469 -25.75 22.40 16.61
N ASP A 470 -25.47 22.16 15.32
CA ASP A 470 -25.82 23.07 14.24
C ASP A 470 -26.19 22.28 12.97
N LEU A 471 -27.48 22.31 12.65
CA LEU A 471 -28.10 21.72 11.46
C LEU A 471 -28.89 22.84 10.82
N THR A 472 -28.56 23.24 9.60
CA THR A 472 -29.43 24.15 8.83
C THR A 472 -30.59 23.34 8.24
N ALA A 473 -31.59 23.08 9.06
CA ALA A 473 -32.93 22.71 8.64
C ALA A 473 -33.82 23.95 8.78
N THR A 474 -34.37 24.45 7.68
CA THR A 474 -34.96 25.80 7.62
C THR A 474 -36.28 25.97 8.36
N LEU A 475 -37.01 24.88 8.71
CA LEU A 475 -38.01 24.81 9.78
C LEU A 475 -38.67 23.41 9.76
N GLN A 476 -38.61 22.65 10.84
CA GLN A 476 -39.62 21.61 11.11
C GLN A 476 -39.83 21.53 12.63
N ARG A 477 -40.79 22.32 13.10
CA ARG A 477 -41.26 22.31 14.48
C ARG A 477 -42.77 22.28 14.43
N TYR A 478 -43.41 21.34 15.14
CA TYR A 478 -44.86 21.22 15.30
C TYR A 478 -45.24 21.54 16.76
N ASP A 479 -44.62 22.58 17.33
CA ASP A 479 -44.94 23.00 18.69
C ASP A 479 -46.33 23.65 18.67
N THR A 480 -47.23 23.11 19.50
CA THR A 480 -48.66 23.42 19.48
C THR A 480 -49.06 24.22 20.70
N GLU A 481 -49.69 25.37 20.50
CA GLU A 481 -50.36 26.15 21.55
C GLU A 481 -51.87 25.92 21.51
N TYR A 482 -52.51 25.88 22.68
CA TYR A 482 -53.95 25.86 22.83
C TYR A 482 -54.44 27.21 23.36
N ILE A 483 -55.34 27.87 22.62
CA ILE A 483 -55.85 29.20 22.94
C ILE A 483 -57.37 29.09 23.12
N ASP A 484 -57.88 29.32 24.33
CA ASP A 484 -59.33 29.42 24.59
C ASP A 484 -59.61 30.79 25.23
N SER A 485 -60.10 31.72 24.41
CA SER A 485 -60.22 33.12 24.78
C SER A 485 -61.28 33.84 23.94
N ALA A 486 -61.52 35.11 24.25
CA ALA A 486 -62.31 36.04 23.45
C ALA A 486 -61.54 37.37 23.31
N GLY A 487 -61.84 38.18 22.31
CA GLY A 487 -61.14 39.44 22.06
C GLY A 487 -59.95 39.26 21.10
N THR A 488 -58.75 39.71 21.46
CA THR A 488 -57.56 39.62 20.59
C THR A 488 -56.43 38.86 21.29
N VAL A 489 -55.80 37.94 20.57
CA VAL A 489 -54.58 37.22 20.99
C VAL A 489 -53.50 37.45 19.95
N SER A 490 -52.37 38.00 20.37
CA SER A 490 -51.19 38.16 19.51
C SER A 490 -50.28 36.96 19.67
N LEU A 491 -49.95 36.32 18.55
CA LEU A 491 -49.04 35.18 18.50
C LEU A 491 -47.58 35.66 18.55
N ASP A 492 -46.74 34.89 19.21
CA ASP A 492 -45.29 35.07 19.18
C ASP A 492 -44.63 33.96 18.32
N LEU A 493 -43.30 33.96 18.27
CA LEU A 493 -42.54 32.99 17.46
C LEU A 493 -42.27 31.66 18.18
N SER A 494 -42.92 31.41 19.33
CA SER A 494 -42.64 30.22 20.14
C SER A 494 -43.37 28.96 19.67
N HIS A 495 -44.47 29.10 18.91
CA HIS A 495 -45.28 27.99 18.40
C HIS A 495 -45.58 28.15 16.91
N SER A 496 -45.76 27.00 16.23
CA SER A 496 -46.07 26.95 14.79
C SER A 496 -47.49 26.44 14.51
N VAL A 497 -48.15 25.84 15.50
CA VAL A 497 -49.54 25.38 15.39
C VAL A 497 -50.35 25.93 16.56
N HIS A 498 -51.48 26.55 16.27
CA HIS A 498 -52.35 27.17 17.26
C HIS A 498 -53.74 26.55 17.15
N LEU A 499 -54.14 25.78 18.16
CA LEU A 499 -55.47 25.23 18.30
C LEU A 499 -56.32 26.22 19.08
N VAL A 500 -57.28 26.84 18.39
CA VAL A 500 -57.99 28.02 18.88
C VAL A 500 -59.46 27.72 19.12
N SER A 501 -59.92 28.01 20.33
CA SER A 501 -61.32 27.97 20.75
C SER A 501 -61.84 29.41 20.89
N SER A 502 -62.94 29.70 20.20
CA SER A 502 -63.73 30.93 20.36
C SER A 502 -65.04 30.67 21.12
N PHE A 503 -65.08 29.61 21.95
CA PHE A 503 -66.28 29.26 22.71
C PHE A 503 -66.73 30.39 23.65
N GLY A 504 -65.77 31.12 24.23
CA GLY A 504 -66.02 32.28 25.10
C GLY A 504 -66.46 33.58 24.39
N GLY A 505 -66.42 33.63 23.05
CA GLY A 505 -66.74 34.82 22.26
C GLY A 505 -65.90 34.93 20.99
N ALA A 506 -66.24 35.85 20.09
CA ALA A 506 -65.45 36.11 18.88
C ALA A 506 -63.99 36.43 19.23
N LEU A 507 -63.07 35.92 18.41
CA LEU A 507 -61.63 35.94 18.70
C LEU A 507 -60.83 36.39 17.48
N THR A 508 -59.93 37.35 17.67
CA THR A 508 -58.96 37.79 16.67
C THR A 508 -57.59 37.22 17.03
N VAL A 509 -56.98 36.48 16.12
CA VAL A 509 -55.62 35.93 16.24
C VAL A 509 -54.69 36.78 15.39
N ALA A 510 -53.83 37.57 16.01
CA ALA A 510 -52.89 38.47 15.34
C ALA A 510 -51.52 37.81 15.20
N LEU A 511 -51.08 37.57 13.96
CA LEU A 511 -49.73 37.11 13.62
C LEU A 511 -48.70 38.17 13.99
N PRO A 512 -47.46 37.78 14.34
CA PRO A 512 -46.39 38.75 14.51
C PRO A 512 -46.10 39.46 13.18
N GLY A 513 -45.57 40.68 13.24
CA GLY A 513 -45.23 41.44 12.03
C GLY A 513 -44.26 40.68 11.13
N ALA A 514 -44.56 40.61 9.82
CA ALA A 514 -43.85 39.78 8.85
C ALA A 514 -42.32 39.94 8.88
N ALA A 515 -41.82 41.17 9.07
CA ALA A 515 -40.39 41.46 9.15
C ALA A 515 -39.68 40.73 10.31
N SER A 516 -40.39 40.44 11.41
CA SER A 516 -39.86 39.69 12.54
C SER A 516 -39.98 38.18 12.38
N ALA A 517 -40.69 37.72 11.35
CA ALA A 517 -41.10 36.32 11.15
C ALA A 517 -40.64 35.75 9.80
N SER A 518 -39.59 36.30 9.16
CA SER A 518 -39.13 35.81 7.85
C SER A 518 -38.82 34.31 7.85
N GLY A 519 -39.45 33.56 6.95
CA GLY A 519 -39.33 32.09 6.85
C GLY A 519 -40.16 31.30 7.86
N VAL A 520 -40.96 31.96 8.71
CA VAL A 520 -41.81 31.32 9.72
C VAL A 520 -43.13 30.90 9.10
N GLU A 521 -43.52 29.64 9.32
CA GLU A 521 -44.83 29.10 8.99
C GLU A 521 -45.66 28.94 10.26
N MET A 522 -46.91 29.42 10.25
CA MET A 522 -47.87 29.30 11.34
C MET A 522 -49.19 28.73 10.86
N THR A 523 -49.74 27.77 11.60
CA THR A 523 -51.09 27.24 11.41
C THR A 523 -51.99 27.71 12.54
N VAL A 524 -53.17 28.22 12.19
CA VAL A 524 -54.26 28.51 13.14
C VAL A 524 -55.43 27.60 12.77
N LYS A 525 -55.88 26.78 13.72
CA LYS A 525 -57.01 25.86 13.54
C LYS A 525 -58.05 26.11 14.61
N LYS A 526 -59.29 26.43 14.20
CA LYS A 526 -60.44 26.48 15.09
C LYS A 526 -60.80 25.06 15.52
N ILE A 527 -61.03 24.85 16.81
CA ILE A 527 -61.25 23.52 17.40
C ILE A 527 -62.55 23.40 18.20
N ASP A 528 -63.34 24.46 18.28
CA ASP A 528 -64.60 24.47 19.00
C ASP A 528 -65.80 24.60 18.05
N THR A 529 -66.97 24.15 18.53
CA THR A 529 -68.22 24.12 17.77
C THR A 529 -69.04 25.41 17.85
N SER A 530 -68.54 26.47 18.50
CA SER A 530 -69.31 27.72 18.62
C SER A 530 -69.46 28.43 17.28
N SER A 531 -70.54 29.19 17.13
CA SER A 531 -70.77 30.07 15.97
C SER A 531 -69.94 31.36 16.02
N ASN A 532 -69.07 31.52 17.02
CA ASN A 532 -68.20 32.68 17.11
C ASN A 532 -67.07 32.54 16.10
N LEU A 533 -66.73 33.65 15.44
CA LEU A 533 -65.71 33.69 14.40
C LEU A 533 -64.32 33.77 15.00
N VAL A 534 -63.36 33.04 14.42
CA VAL A 534 -61.93 33.28 14.60
C VAL A 534 -61.41 34.08 13.41
N THR A 535 -60.94 35.29 13.65
CA THR A 535 -60.37 36.20 12.65
C THR A 535 -58.85 36.17 12.75
N VAL A 536 -58.18 35.57 11.79
CA VAL A 536 -56.71 35.55 11.69
C VAL A 536 -56.25 36.78 10.92
N THR A 537 -55.41 37.61 11.52
CA THR A 537 -54.90 38.86 10.95
C THR A 537 -53.42 39.04 11.28
N GLU A 538 -52.78 40.12 10.84
CA GLU A 538 -51.41 40.48 11.24
C GLU A 538 -51.45 41.64 12.23
N ASP A 539 -50.61 41.58 13.27
CA ASP A 539 -50.43 42.70 14.18
C ASP A 539 -49.87 43.91 13.42
N SER A 540 -50.60 45.03 13.44
CA SER A 540 -50.30 46.26 12.69
C SER A 540 -50.19 46.12 11.15
N GLY A 541 -50.63 44.99 10.57
CA GLY A 541 -50.59 44.70 9.14
C GLY A 541 -51.97 44.40 8.53
N ALA A 542 -51.99 44.12 7.23
CA ALA A 542 -53.23 43.83 6.50
C ALA A 542 -53.72 42.38 6.71
N GLY A 543 -52.88 41.50 7.25
CA GLY A 543 -53.15 40.07 7.40
C GLY A 543 -52.58 39.24 6.25
N PRO A 544 -52.70 37.91 6.31
CA PRO A 544 -52.18 37.01 5.29
C PRO A 544 -52.86 37.23 3.92
N ASP A 545 -52.06 37.20 2.84
CA ASP A 545 -52.45 37.61 1.48
C ASP A 545 -53.07 39.03 1.42
N GLY A 546 -52.70 39.92 2.35
CA GLY A 546 -53.16 41.30 2.40
C GLY A 546 -54.57 41.51 2.95
N ARG A 547 -55.14 40.52 3.65
CA ARG A 547 -56.45 40.62 4.32
C ARG A 547 -56.56 39.71 5.54
N SER A 548 -57.57 39.92 6.39
CA SER A 548 -57.90 38.96 7.45
C SER A 548 -58.51 37.67 6.87
N PHE A 549 -58.17 36.53 7.47
CA PHE A 549 -58.71 35.21 7.15
C PHE A 549 -59.66 34.75 8.25
N PHE A 550 -60.84 34.22 7.90
CA PHE A 550 -61.86 33.87 8.89
C PHE A 550 -62.11 32.36 8.95
N LEU A 551 -62.09 31.81 10.16
CA LEU A 551 -62.38 30.41 10.47
C LEU A 551 -63.71 30.35 11.24
N GLY A 552 -64.72 29.70 10.67
CA GLY A 552 -66.11 29.77 11.14
C GLY A 552 -66.64 28.47 11.72
N GLY A 553 -66.13 27.33 11.27
CA GLY A 553 -66.49 25.99 11.74
C GLY A 553 -65.41 25.35 12.60
N GLU A 554 -65.82 24.37 13.42
CA GLU A 554 -64.88 23.46 14.08
C GLU A 554 -64.03 22.76 13.01
N ASN A 555 -62.71 22.73 13.19
CA ASN A 555 -61.70 22.18 12.28
C ASN A 555 -61.33 23.03 11.06
N ASP A 556 -61.89 24.22 10.89
CA ASP A 556 -61.36 25.19 9.93
C ASP A 556 -59.92 25.58 10.34
N TYR A 557 -59.01 25.62 9.37
CA TYR A 557 -57.64 26.02 9.56
C TYR A 557 -57.10 26.85 8.41
N VAL A 558 -56.09 27.64 8.72
CA VAL A 558 -55.24 28.34 7.78
C VAL A 558 -53.79 28.17 8.19
N THR A 559 -52.93 27.88 7.21
CA THR A 559 -51.48 27.81 7.33
C THR A 559 -50.90 28.92 6.48
N MET A 560 -50.02 29.72 7.06
CA MET A 560 -49.43 30.90 6.44
C MET A 560 -47.92 30.90 6.63
N ILE A 561 -47.19 31.41 5.64
CA ILE A 561 -45.74 31.61 5.70
C ILE A 561 -45.41 33.09 5.53
N SER A 562 -44.46 33.61 6.30
CA SER A 562 -43.94 34.95 6.06
C SER A 562 -42.67 34.92 5.22
N ASN A 563 -42.55 35.85 4.27
CA ASN A 563 -41.31 36.06 3.52
C ASN A 563 -40.42 37.18 4.12
N GLY A 564 -40.80 37.76 5.26
CA GLY A 564 -40.12 38.93 5.84
C GLY A 564 -40.69 40.30 5.43
N ALA A 565 -41.65 40.34 4.50
CA ALA A 565 -42.34 41.57 4.10
C ALA A 565 -43.86 41.45 4.31
N GLU A 566 -44.44 40.29 3.98
CA GLU A 566 -45.86 39.99 4.10
C GLU A 566 -46.06 38.53 4.57
N TRP A 567 -47.28 38.21 4.98
CA TRP A 567 -47.73 36.83 5.23
C TRP A 567 -48.49 36.29 4.03
N PHE A 568 -48.26 35.04 3.66
CA PHE A 568 -48.91 34.35 2.53
C PHE A 568 -49.64 33.11 2.99
N VAL A 569 -50.88 32.90 2.55
CA VAL A 569 -51.58 31.64 2.82
C VAL A 569 -51.01 30.55 1.93
N THR A 570 -50.51 29.46 2.52
CA THR A 570 -49.94 28.31 1.79
C THR A 570 -50.89 27.12 1.79
N SER A 571 -51.71 26.99 2.83
CA SER A 571 -52.74 25.97 2.93
C SER A 571 -53.91 26.50 3.75
N SER A 572 -55.11 26.08 3.42
CA SER A 572 -56.27 26.20 4.29
C SER A 572 -57.23 25.10 3.92
N ASN A 573 -58.07 24.67 4.85
CA ASN A 573 -59.31 24.03 4.46
C ASN A 573 -60.42 25.08 4.48
N ARG A 574 -61.34 24.92 3.53
CA ARG A 574 -62.74 25.23 3.76
C ARG A 574 -63.35 23.86 3.99
N MET A 575 -63.96 23.59 5.15
CA MET A 575 -64.69 22.33 5.27
C MET A 575 -65.75 22.26 4.17
N ALA A 576 -65.67 21.25 3.30
CA ALA A 576 -66.81 20.88 2.47
C ALA A 576 -67.96 20.51 3.42
N GLY A 577 -69.02 21.32 3.46
CA GLY A 577 -70.24 20.96 4.17
C GLY A 577 -70.46 21.63 5.52
N ASN A 578 -70.04 22.88 5.71
CA ASN A 578 -70.70 23.75 6.68
C ASN A 578 -72.13 24.06 6.16
N THR A 579 -73.04 23.11 6.36
CA THR A 579 -74.47 23.21 6.03
C THR A 579 -75.27 23.39 7.31
N ARG A 580 -76.05 24.46 7.41
CA ARG A 580 -76.92 24.70 8.57
C ARG A 580 -78.38 24.46 8.19
N TYR A 581 -79.05 23.57 8.94
CA TYR A 581 -80.51 23.43 8.87
C TYR A 581 -81.19 24.38 9.85
N ALA A 582 -82.28 25.03 9.42
CA ALA A 582 -83.11 25.85 10.30
C ALA A 582 -84.59 25.62 9.98
N ASP A 583 -85.40 25.27 10.99
CA ASP A 583 -86.86 25.25 10.90
C ASP A 583 -87.42 26.40 11.73
N THR A 584 -87.88 27.45 11.05
CA THR A 584 -88.15 28.74 11.71
C THR A 584 -89.21 29.54 10.97
N SER A 585 -89.55 30.71 11.51
CA SER A 585 -90.42 31.71 10.89
C SER A 585 -89.90 33.12 11.22
N GLY A 586 -90.23 34.12 10.40
CA GLY A 586 -89.72 35.49 10.56
C GLY A 586 -88.29 35.66 10.03
N THR A 587 -87.57 36.68 10.51
CA THR A 587 -86.23 37.00 10.00
C THR A 587 -85.17 36.07 10.59
N TYR A 588 -84.40 35.42 9.73
CA TYR A 588 -83.28 34.57 10.07
C TYR A 588 -82.00 35.17 9.48
N GLN A 589 -81.03 35.50 10.34
CA GLN A 589 -79.76 36.11 9.92
C GLN A 589 -78.84 35.04 9.33
N ILE A 590 -78.35 35.30 8.13
CA ILE A 590 -77.41 34.44 7.42
C ILE A 590 -76.00 34.81 7.89
N ASP A 591 -75.37 33.87 8.56
CA ASP A 591 -74.01 33.93 9.05
C ASP A 591 -73.05 33.45 7.95
N MET A 592 -72.08 34.30 7.59
CA MET A 592 -71.10 34.08 6.51
C MET A 592 -70.03 33.05 6.85
N ALA A 593 -70.04 32.52 8.07
CA ALA A 593 -69.31 31.30 8.39
C ALA A 593 -69.87 30.08 7.65
N VAL A 594 -71.15 30.08 7.24
CA VAL A 594 -71.87 28.92 6.67
C VAL A 594 -72.03 29.06 5.15
N ASP A 595 -71.65 28.01 4.43
CA ASP A 595 -71.70 28.00 2.96
C ASP A 595 -73.08 27.59 2.43
N VAL A 596 -73.81 26.72 3.14
CA VAL A 596 -75.12 26.22 2.70
C VAL A 596 -76.15 26.29 3.82
N TYR A 597 -77.30 26.92 3.57
CA TYR A 597 -78.45 26.91 4.46
C TYR A 597 -79.57 26.05 3.89
N LEU A 598 -80.06 25.13 4.70
CA LEU A 598 -81.25 24.32 4.46
C LEU A 598 -82.37 24.87 5.35
N ILE A 599 -83.25 25.69 4.79
CA ILE A 599 -84.27 26.39 5.58
C ILE A 599 -85.63 25.73 5.35
N SER A 600 -86.29 25.36 6.43
CA SER A 600 -87.70 25.01 6.47
C SER A 600 -88.49 26.22 6.95
N SER A 601 -89.49 26.61 6.17
CA SER A 601 -90.48 27.62 6.50
C SER A 601 -91.85 27.00 6.83
N PHE A 602 -91.86 25.73 7.25
CA PHE A 602 -93.10 24.99 7.53
C PHE A 602 -93.97 25.69 8.57
N GLY A 603 -93.36 26.25 9.62
CA GLY A 603 -94.04 27.00 10.68
C GLY A 603 -94.48 28.43 10.31
N GLY A 604 -94.04 28.97 9.16
CA GLY A 604 -94.35 30.34 8.72
C GLY A 604 -93.28 30.88 7.75
N ALA A 605 -93.60 31.92 6.97
CA ALA A 605 -92.66 32.51 6.02
C ALA A 605 -91.36 32.99 6.70
N VAL A 606 -90.23 32.79 6.04
CA VAL A 606 -88.89 33.14 6.55
C VAL A 606 -88.26 34.22 5.68
N THR A 607 -87.66 35.22 6.29
CA THR A 607 -86.76 36.17 5.62
C THR A 607 -85.32 35.80 5.95
N ALA A 608 -84.62 35.18 4.99
CA ALA A 608 -83.21 34.83 5.11
C ALA A 608 -82.36 36.06 4.79
N GLN A 609 -81.92 36.79 5.82
CA GLN A 609 -81.27 38.09 5.67
C GLN A 609 -79.74 37.96 5.65
N LEU A 610 -79.14 38.30 4.51
CA LEU A 610 -77.68 38.43 4.33
C LEU A 610 -77.17 39.69 5.06
N PRO A 611 -75.92 39.70 5.53
CA PRO A 611 -75.29 40.93 6.02
C PRO A 611 -75.09 41.95 4.89
N PRO A 612 -74.81 43.22 5.19
CA PRO A 612 -74.47 44.21 4.18
C PRO A 612 -73.33 43.72 3.29
N ALA A 613 -73.44 43.88 1.97
CA ALA A 613 -72.46 43.33 1.02
C ALA A 613 -71.03 43.84 1.27
N ASN A 614 -70.91 45.05 1.81
CA ASN A 614 -69.64 45.70 2.17
C ASN A 614 -69.13 45.36 3.59
N ALA A 615 -69.84 44.52 4.34
CA ALA A 615 -69.34 44.03 5.62
C ALA A 615 -68.08 43.19 5.42
N ALA A 616 -67.15 43.24 6.37
CA ALA A 616 -65.84 42.58 6.26
C ALA A 616 -65.99 41.05 6.13
N GLU A 617 -67.00 40.51 6.78
CA GLU A 617 -67.41 39.11 6.72
C GLU A 617 -68.11 38.73 5.41
N ALA A 618 -68.60 39.69 4.62
CA ALA A 618 -69.40 39.45 3.41
C ALA A 618 -68.56 39.53 2.13
N ALA A 619 -67.63 40.48 2.03
CA ALA A 619 -66.91 40.76 0.78
C ALA A 619 -66.17 39.52 0.22
N GLY A 620 -66.50 39.12 -1.01
CA GLY A 620 -65.95 37.94 -1.68
C GLY A 620 -66.49 36.60 -1.19
N ARG A 621 -67.49 36.57 -0.30
CA ARG A 621 -68.13 35.35 0.20
C ARG A 621 -69.28 34.91 -0.69
N MET A 622 -69.44 33.59 -0.78
CA MET A 622 -70.54 32.94 -1.50
C MET A 622 -71.36 32.11 -0.51
N VAL A 623 -72.68 32.16 -0.60
CA VAL A 623 -73.58 31.34 0.22
C VAL A 623 -74.72 30.78 -0.63
N THR A 624 -75.09 29.52 -0.39
CA THR A 624 -76.26 28.86 -0.96
C THR A 624 -77.36 28.77 0.08
N ILE A 625 -78.59 29.14 -0.26
CA ILE A 625 -79.78 28.99 0.58
C ILE A 625 -80.77 28.14 -0.18
N LYS A 626 -81.30 27.09 0.45
CA LYS A 626 -82.25 26.15 -0.14
C LYS A 626 -83.45 25.98 0.77
N LYS A 627 -84.65 26.12 0.22
CA LYS A 627 -85.89 25.74 0.90
C LYS A 627 -86.04 24.23 0.92
N THR A 628 -86.39 23.67 2.06
CA THR A 628 -86.41 22.20 2.27
C THR A 628 -87.79 21.60 2.50
N ASP A 629 -88.78 22.41 2.88
CA ASP A 629 -90.13 21.95 3.18
C ASP A 629 -91.11 22.26 2.04
N SER A 630 -92.24 21.54 2.01
CA SER A 630 -93.29 21.66 0.99
C SER A 630 -94.44 22.60 1.38
N SER A 631 -94.30 23.42 2.42
CA SER A 631 -95.33 24.40 2.76
C SER A 631 -95.39 25.53 1.74
N ALA A 632 -96.55 26.18 1.63
CA ALA A 632 -96.76 27.35 0.77
C ALA A 632 -96.08 28.63 1.27
N ASN A 633 -95.41 28.59 2.42
CA ASN A 633 -94.65 29.71 2.95
C ASN A 633 -93.31 29.81 2.20
N ALA A 634 -92.90 31.02 1.81
CA ALA A 634 -91.63 31.23 1.12
C ALA A 634 -90.46 31.45 2.10
N VAL A 635 -89.26 31.09 1.65
CA VAL A 635 -87.99 31.59 2.22
C VAL A 635 -87.50 32.72 1.30
N THR A 636 -87.60 33.97 1.74
CA THR A 636 -87.19 35.13 0.94
C THR A 636 -85.80 35.59 1.35
N VAL A 637 -84.84 35.51 0.43
CA VAL A 637 -83.46 35.98 0.66
C VAL A 637 -83.38 37.49 0.46
N THR A 638 -82.92 38.20 1.48
CA THR A 638 -82.78 39.68 1.48
C THR A 638 -81.42 40.10 2.01
N GLU A 639 -81.16 41.40 2.09
CA GLU A 639 -79.94 41.97 2.66
C GLU A 639 -80.31 42.91 3.82
N GLN A 640 -79.49 42.94 4.86
CA GLN A 640 -79.63 43.87 5.96
C GLN A 640 -79.40 45.31 5.49
N GLY A 641 -80.43 46.16 5.58
CA GLY A 641 -80.36 47.55 5.14
C GLY A 641 -80.40 47.76 3.62
N GLY A 642 -80.58 46.69 2.84
CA GLY A 642 -80.65 46.70 1.38
C GLY A 642 -81.84 45.90 0.83
N SER A 643 -81.95 45.85 -0.49
CA SER A 643 -83.07 45.17 -1.16
C SER A 643 -82.85 43.65 -1.34
N GLY A 644 -81.62 43.14 -1.22
CA GLY A 644 -81.27 41.73 -1.42
C GLY A 644 -80.40 41.48 -2.67
N PRO A 645 -80.07 40.20 -2.97
CA PRO A 645 -79.25 39.83 -4.13
C PRO A 645 -79.81 40.32 -5.46
N ASP A 646 -78.94 40.80 -6.35
CA ASP A 646 -79.26 41.50 -7.61
C ASP A 646 -80.20 42.72 -7.42
N GLY A 647 -80.24 43.28 -6.20
CA GLY A 647 -81.01 44.49 -5.88
C GLY A 647 -82.48 44.25 -5.52
N PHE A 648 -82.92 43.01 -5.30
CA PHE A 648 -84.30 42.67 -4.93
C PHE A 648 -84.38 41.48 -3.96
N GLY A 649 -85.50 41.36 -3.24
CA GLY A 649 -85.77 40.23 -2.36
C GLY A 649 -86.10 38.99 -3.18
N GLN A 650 -85.40 37.88 -2.92
CA GLN A 650 -85.45 36.68 -3.76
C GLN A 650 -86.27 35.57 -3.06
N PRO A 651 -87.56 35.37 -3.41
CA PRO A 651 -88.35 34.31 -2.81
C PRO A 651 -87.96 32.94 -3.37
N LEU A 652 -87.79 31.97 -2.46
CA LEU A 652 -87.75 30.54 -2.72
C LEU A 652 -89.11 29.99 -2.29
N ALA A 653 -89.98 29.70 -3.25
CA ALA A 653 -91.40 29.45 -3.02
C ALA A 653 -91.70 27.95 -2.89
N ASP A 654 -91.04 27.13 -3.71
CA ASP A 654 -91.30 25.69 -3.78
C ASP A 654 -90.25 24.88 -3.02
N GLN A 655 -90.61 23.65 -2.68
CA GLN A 655 -89.67 22.72 -2.05
C GLN A 655 -88.49 22.47 -3.00
N TYR A 656 -87.28 22.59 -2.47
CA TYR A 656 -86.00 22.44 -3.16
C TYR A 656 -85.51 23.64 -3.97
N ASP A 657 -86.28 24.73 -4.04
CA ASP A 657 -85.78 26.01 -4.54
C ASP A 657 -84.50 26.39 -3.81
N ALA A 658 -83.48 26.76 -4.58
CA ALA A 658 -82.17 27.13 -4.05
C ALA A 658 -81.57 28.31 -4.81
N ILE A 659 -80.84 29.14 -4.08
CA ILE A 659 -80.12 30.28 -4.63
C ILE A 659 -78.71 30.32 -4.06
N THR A 660 -77.73 30.54 -4.92
CA THR A 660 -76.33 30.79 -4.57
C THR A 660 -75.98 32.21 -4.94
N VAL A 661 -75.49 32.95 -3.96
CA VAL A 661 -75.16 34.38 -4.11
C VAL A 661 -73.73 34.64 -3.67
N VAL A 662 -73.07 35.62 -4.27
CA VAL A 662 -71.72 36.07 -3.92
C VAL A 662 -71.68 37.57 -3.70
N SER A 663 -70.98 38.05 -2.69
CA SER A 663 -70.73 39.49 -2.52
C SER A 663 -69.42 39.88 -3.22
N ASP A 664 -69.43 41.00 -3.93
CA ASP A 664 -68.21 41.63 -4.47
C ASP A 664 -67.62 42.71 -3.55
N GLY A 665 -68.18 42.88 -2.34
CA GLY A 665 -67.84 43.96 -1.41
C GLY A 665 -68.65 45.25 -1.60
N GLY A 666 -69.49 45.33 -2.64
CA GLY A 666 -70.42 46.43 -2.89
C GLY A 666 -71.88 45.98 -3.00
N GLN A 667 -72.13 44.80 -3.56
CA GLN A 667 -73.46 44.21 -3.76
C GLN A 667 -73.41 42.68 -3.67
N TRP A 668 -74.55 42.06 -3.32
CA TRP A 668 -74.79 40.63 -3.51
C TRP A 668 -75.26 40.32 -4.93
N TRP A 669 -74.60 39.37 -5.59
CA TRP A 669 -74.88 38.90 -6.94
C TRP A 669 -75.39 37.46 -6.94
N ILE A 670 -76.40 37.15 -7.74
CA ILE A 670 -76.85 35.77 -7.94
C ILE A 670 -75.92 35.08 -8.95
N VAL A 671 -75.31 33.97 -8.53
CA VAL A 671 -74.39 33.18 -9.39
C VAL A 671 -74.91 31.78 -9.69
N GLY A 672 -75.96 31.35 -8.99
CA GLY A 672 -76.66 30.11 -9.28
C GLY A 672 -78.06 30.14 -8.73
N ARG A 673 -79.03 29.61 -9.47
CA ARG A 673 -80.40 29.45 -8.98
C ARG A 673 -81.02 28.18 -9.56
N LEU A 674 -81.68 27.43 -8.70
CA LEU A 674 -82.58 26.33 -9.03
C LEU A 674 -83.95 26.73 -8.49
N GLY A 675 -84.96 26.67 -9.34
CA GLY A 675 -86.35 26.88 -8.96
C GLY A 675 -87.28 26.10 -9.86
#